data_AF-A0A0C9YFP1-F1
#
_entry.id   AF-A0A0C9YFP1-F1
#
_cell.length_a   1.000
_cell.length_b   1.000
_cell.length_c   1.000
_cell.angle_alpha   90.00
_cell.angle_beta   90.00
_cell.angle_gamma   90.00
#
_symmetry.space_group_name_H-M   'P 1'
#
loop_
_entity.id
_entity.type
_entity.pdbx_description
1 polymer ?
#
loop_
_entity_poly.entity_id
_entity_poly.type
_entity_poly.pdbx_seq_one_letter_code
_entity_poly.pdbx_strand_id
1 'polypeptide(L)'
;MLLETSPPQTSQGPIDMPQKVVTECDHNTTDGRNLVVCIDGTSNKFGKKNTNVIELYNLILKSKDSKQQTWYNSGIGTYARPSWKSFSYYKKVIYHTIDLAIAWNFERTVLGAYRWLSDNYEDGDCIFLFGFSRGAYQVRVLSAMIDKVGLIYKGNEMQIPFAYELYADLTSGEMVKGVGEEADSEMSMAERFKKAFSYKGVKVHFVGAWDTVSSIGLVRGRKLLPSTAEGMKHVCYFRHALALDECRVKFLPEYTYGGTATDITDKSSEEMPCKEVVADADIREQKEPERKFPKVKEVWFPGTHSDIGGGNVNNPTMDRSRPPLRWMAFEAGEVGLRTAGFKRELPPAPDVSGSSLTWPWMTLEILPFGRLTFSREKGKGNNFTSKPHLGKSRKIHKGQRIHGSFFDIENKAYVPKARPPKDAEDFWSNLRKCPEWQEFDVDASMQKTVEGFLTNPNHDPNVLQNLSKLVASGLRQQALYTKIMTTLKDSSVPGKIKYRLLAAAVDILGKHSSGASPLILDRWIDIAPILEGLKTDNDDYNEKVVRDFKIKLTQQPLLHAPSACRSVAFSHDGKLVVSGHSNGTVRLWSMETTEALEPPLKGHRGMVRSVAFSPDGKHVVSGSEDKTVRLWNAETREADGRPLEGHRSRVESVAFSPDGKHVVSGSDDATVRLWNVETREADGTLEGHRFPVTSVAFSPDGKRIVSGSWDGMVRLWNVETREADGTLEGRTHPVTSVAFSPDSKHVVSGSWDHTVRLWNVETRQADGSPLEGHTGNVESVAFSPDGKHVVSGSWDGTVRLWNVETREADGPPLEAHIWVVPSVAFSPDGNWIISGSLDSTLRLWDRWTYCLTDPS
;
A
#
# COMPACT_ATOMS: atom_id res chain seq x y z
N MET A 1 7.03 75.40 -8.06
CA MET A 1 7.71 74.10 -7.99
C MET A 1 7.16 73.39 -6.76
N LEU A 2 5.98 72.76 -6.76
CA LEU A 2 5.30 71.91 -7.79
C LEU A 2 6.15 70.64 -8.09
N LEU A 3 5.62 69.40 -8.07
CA LEU A 3 4.22 68.93 -7.93
C LEU A 3 4.14 67.43 -7.53
N GLU A 4 2.89 66.93 -7.32
CA GLU A 4 2.41 65.54 -7.56
C GLU A 4 2.75 64.39 -6.57
N THR A 5 1.87 63.44 -6.22
CA THR A 5 0.37 63.32 -6.32
C THR A 5 -0.17 62.27 -5.33
N SER A 6 -1.45 62.37 -4.95
CA SER A 6 -2.21 61.35 -4.18
C SER A 6 -2.55 60.09 -5.03
N PRO A 7 -3.06 58.98 -4.45
CA PRO A 7 -4.48 58.89 -4.07
C PRO A 7 -4.80 58.13 -2.75
N PRO A 8 -6.00 58.32 -2.17
CA PRO A 8 -6.48 57.57 -1.01
C PRO A 8 -7.09 56.21 -1.37
N GLN A 9 -7.03 55.26 -0.43
CA GLN A 9 -7.71 53.97 -0.53
C GLN A 9 -9.21 54.10 -0.22
N THR A 10 -10.08 53.53 -1.07
CA THR A 10 -11.49 53.32 -0.77
C THR A 10 -11.68 52.03 0.02
N SER A 11 -12.30 52.14 1.19
CA SER A 11 -12.70 51.01 2.03
C SER A 11 -14.10 50.54 1.69
N GLN A 12 -14.26 49.23 1.49
CA GLN A 12 -15.50 48.49 1.73
C GLN A 12 -15.14 47.01 1.88
N GLY A 13 -15.17 46.50 3.12
CA GLY A 13 -14.84 45.10 3.42
C GLY A 13 -16.02 44.16 3.19
N PRO A 14 -15.79 42.86 2.96
CA PRO A 14 -16.84 41.85 3.01
C PRO A 14 -17.26 41.58 4.47
N ILE A 15 -18.56 41.36 4.66
CA ILE A 15 -19.14 40.92 5.93
C ILE A 15 -18.89 39.41 6.05
N ASP A 16 -18.10 39.02 7.05
CA ASP A 16 -17.83 37.61 7.33
C ASP A 16 -19.02 36.99 8.08
N MET A 17 -19.71 36.02 7.45
CA MET A 17 -20.66 35.15 8.14
C MET A 17 -19.99 33.78 8.35
N PRO A 18 -19.98 33.24 9.59
CA PRO A 18 -19.22 32.04 9.90
C PRO A 18 -19.79 30.82 9.18
N GLN A 19 -19.12 30.40 8.10
CA GLN A 19 -19.39 29.10 7.49
C GLN A 19 -19.03 28.00 8.50
N LYS A 20 -20.07 27.32 8.98
CA LYS A 20 -19.95 26.21 9.91
C LYS A 20 -19.46 24.99 9.13
N VAL A 21 -18.14 24.87 8.99
CA VAL A 21 -17.47 23.72 8.37
C VAL A 21 -17.95 22.44 9.07
N VAL A 22 -18.63 21.58 8.33
CA VAL A 22 -18.96 20.22 8.76
C VAL A 22 -17.80 19.36 8.30
N THR A 23 -16.99 18.90 9.26
CA THR A 23 -15.84 18.05 8.95
C THR A 23 -16.29 16.70 8.42
N GLU A 24 -15.76 16.35 7.25
CA GLU A 24 -15.59 14.96 6.86
C GLU A 24 -14.65 14.27 7.86
N CYS A 25 -14.67 12.94 7.91
CA CYS A 25 -13.72 12.21 8.75
C CYS A 25 -12.33 12.30 8.11
N ASP A 26 -11.49 13.21 8.63
CA ASP A 26 -10.08 13.39 8.25
C ASP A 26 -9.27 12.11 8.49
N HIS A 27 -9.34 11.20 7.52
CA HIS A 27 -8.48 10.02 7.38
C HIS A 27 -7.32 10.27 6.41
N ASN A 28 -7.20 11.48 5.87
CA ASN A 28 -6.19 11.86 4.88
C ASN A 28 -4.96 12.60 5.45
N THR A 29 -4.79 12.64 6.78
CA THR A 29 -3.58 13.14 7.43
C THR A 29 -2.60 11.98 7.70
N THR A 30 -1.55 11.91 6.88
CA THR A 30 -0.81 10.68 6.51
C THR A 30 0.32 10.25 7.46
N ASP A 31 0.26 10.54 8.76
CA ASP A 31 1.37 10.19 9.69
C ASP A 31 1.03 9.48 11.01
N GLY A 32 -0.25 9.36 11.39
CA GLY A 32 -0.66 8.62 12.60
C GLY A 32 -0.40 7.10 12.52
N ARG A 33 -0.24 6.44 13.67
CA ARG A 33 -0.04 4.99 13.78
C ARG A 33 -1.31 4.30 14.28
N ASN A 34 -1.44 3.00 14.03
CA ASN A 34 -2.56 2.20 14.52
C ASN A 34 -2.24 1.55 15.88
N LEU A 35 -3.01 1.87 16.92
CA LEU A 35 -2.91 1.23 18.24
C LEU A 35 -4.06 0.24 18.45
N VAL A 36 -3.77 -1.06 18.48
CA VAL A 36 -4.79 -2.10 18.45
C VAL A 36 -4.90 -2.83 19.78
N VAL A 37 -6.05 -2.73 20.45
CA VAL A 37 -6.34 -3.34 21.75
C VAL A 37 -7.36 -4.47 21.58
N CYS A 38 -6.92 -5.70 21.82
CA CYS A 38 -7.74 -6.91 21.73
C CYS A 38 -8.06 -7.43 23.14
N ILE A 39 -9.34 -7.40 23.54
CA ILE A 39 -9.82 -8.04 24.79
C ILE A 39 -10.76 -9.19 24.45
N ASP A 40 -10.28 -10.41 24.67
CA ASP A 40 -11.13 -11.59 24.74
C ASP A 40 -11.82 -11.67 26.12
N GLY A 41 -12.99 -12.30 26.20
CA GLY A 41 -13.65 -12.62 27.47
C GLY A 41 -14.15 -14.06 27.54
N THR A 42 -13.73 -14.91 26.61
CA THR A 42 -14.03 -16.34 26.58
C THR A 42 -12.77 -17.13 26.88
N SER A 43 -12.67 -17.68 28.11
CA SER A 43 -11.60 -18.63 28.39
C SER A 43 -11.90 -19.96 27.70
N ASN A 44 -11.04 -20.35 26.75
CA ASN A 44 -11.02 -21.71 26.23
C ASN A 44 -10.39 -22.63 27.28
N LYS A 45 -11.22 -23.00 28.25
CA LYS A 45 -10.93 -23.82 29.42
C LYS A 45 -10.44 -25.22 28.99
N PHE A 46 -9.12 -25.37 28.82
CA PHE A 46 -8.43 -26.60 28.37
C PHE A 46 -8.84 -27.13 26.98
N GLY A 47 -9.42 -26.29 26.13
CA GLY A 47 -9.84 -26.65 24.77
C GLY A 47 -8.75 -26.38 23.73
N LYS A 48 -8.64 -27.25 22.72
CA LYS A 48 -7.79 -27.03 21.52
C LYS A 48 -8.46 -26.08 20.51
N LYS A 49 -8.99 -24.95 20.98
CA LYS A 49 -9.68 -23.95 20.15
C LYS A 49 -9.07 -22.57 20.35
N ASN A 50 -9.02 -21.81 19.27
CA ASN A 50 -8.81 -20.37 19.31
C ASN A 50 -10.16 -19.65 19.24
N THR A 51 -10.19 -18.40 19.67
CA THR A 51 -11.35 -17.50 19.55
C THR A 51 -11.15 -16.57 18.35
N ASN A 52 -12.21 -15.99 17.81
CA ASN A 52 -12.07 -15.07 16.67
C ASN A 52 -11.30 -13.77 17.01
N VAL A 53 -11.19 -13.39 18.29
CA VAL A 53 -10.30 -12.30 18.71
C VAL A 53 -8.83 -12.70 18.54
N ILE A 54 -8.48 -13.95 18.89
CA ILE A 54 -7.13 -14.51 18.65
C ILE A 54 -6.86 -14.63 17.15
N GLU A 55 -7.81 -15.11 16.34
CA GLU A 55 -7.59 -15.23 14.89
C GLU A 55 -7.48 -13.88 14.20
N LEU A 56 -8.29 -12.89 14.56
CA LEU A 56 -8.13 -11.52 14.07
C LEU A 56 -6.82 -10.90 14.54
N TYR A 57 -6.43 -11.13 15.80
CA TYR A 57 -5.12 -10.76 16.33
C TYR A 57 -3.95 -11.46 15.61
N ASN A 58 -4.15 -12.65 15.05
CA ASN A 58 -3.16 -13.34 14.22
C ASN A 58 -3.13 -12.80 12.77
N LEU A 59 -4.24 -12.25 12.27
CA LEU A 59 -4.31 -11.57 10.98
C LEU A 59 -3.70 -10.17 11.03
N ILE A 60 -3.74 -9.46 12.16
CA ILE A 60 -3.11 -8.13 12.28
C ILE A 60 -1.61 -8.23 12.00
N LEU A 61 -1.12 -7.42 11.05
CA LEU A 61 0.29 -7.36 10.69
C LEU A 61 1.10 -6.68 11.81
N LYS A 62 2.18 -7.35 12.22
CA LYS A 62 3.09 -6.95 13.31
C LYS A 62 4.52 -6.82 12.76
N SER A 63 4.69 -6.06 11.68
CA SER A 63 6.00 -5.82 11.08
C SER A 63 6.89 -4.97 12.00
N LYS A 64 8.20 -4.93 11.70
CA LYS A 64 9.16 -4.12 12.48
C LYS A 64 8.95 -2.60 12.32
N ASP A 65 8.24 -2.17 11.27
CA ASP A 65 7.99 -0.76 11.00
C ASP A 65 6.89 -0.23 11.89
N SER A 66 7.22 0.79 12.68
CA SER A 66 6.53 1.27 13.89
C SER A 66 5.08 1.74 13.74
N LYS A 67 4.50 1.74 12.53
CA LYS A 67 3.16 2.29 12.23
C LYS A 67 1.97 1.44 12.70
N GLN A 68 2.17 0.29 13.37
CA GLN A 68 1.06 -0.47 13.99
C GLN A 68 1.52 -1.26 15.22
N GLN A 69 0.94 -0.95 16.38
CA GLN A 69 1.23 -1.64 17.65
C GLN A 69 0.00 -2.41 18.16
N THR A 70 0.22 -3.51 18.87
CA THR A 70 -0.87 -4.39 19.30
C THR A 70 -0.75 -4.83 20.76
N TRP A 71 -1.82 -4.68 21.53
CA TRP A 71 -1.98 -5.24 22.86
C TRP A 71 -3.08 -6.30 22.84
N TYR A 72 -2.81 -7.45 23.47
CA TYR A 72 -3.77 -8.53 23.59
C TYR A 72 -3.87 -8.99 25.04
N ASN A 73 -5.11 -9.17 25.53
CA ASN A 73 -5.39 -9.80 26.81
C ASN A 73 -6.59 -10.74 26.65
N SER A 74 -6.43 -11.99 27.11
CA SER A 74 -7.49 -13.00 27.03
C SER A 74 -8.66 -12.76 28.02
N GLY A 75 -8.58 -11.73 28.86
CA GLY A 75 -9.53 -11.42 29.93
C GLY A 75 -9.52 -12.41 31.10
N ILE A 76 -9.09 -13.64 30.85
CA ILE A 76 -8.95 -14.77 31.76
C ILE A 76 -7.66 -15.49 31.35
N GLY A 77 -6.75 -15.75 32.30
CA GLY A 77 -5.43 -16.30 32.00
C GLY A 77 -5.46 -17.59 31.17
N THR A 78 -4.61 -17.67 30.16
CA THR A 78 -4.38 -18.89 29.37
C THR A 78 -3.43 -19.80 30.15
N TYR A 79 -3.87 -21.00 30.51
CA TYR A 79 -3.06 -21.96 31.26
C TYR A 79 -2.78 -23.22 30.44
N ALA A 80 -1.49 -23.55 30.30
CA ALA A 80 -1.07 -24.85 29.80
C ALA A 80 -1.68 -25.96 30.69
N ARG A 81 -2.20 -27.01 30.07
CA ARG A 81 -2.78 -28.15 30.77
C ARG A 81 -1.63 -28.93 31.46
N PRO A 82 -1.58 -29.00 32.80
CA PRO A 82 -0.53 -29.79 33.46
C PRO A 82 -0.73 -31.27 33.12
N SER A 83 0.38 -32.01 33.08
CA SER A 83 0.40 -33.45 32.78
C SER A 83 -0.38 -34.29 33.80
N TRP A 84 -0.66 -33.76 35.00
CA TRP A 84 -1.36 -34.47 36.07
C TRP A 84 -2.37 -33.57 36.81
N LYS A 85 -3.54 -34.14 37.18
CA LYS A 85 -4.65 -33.41 37.82
C LYS A 85 -4.50 -33.37 39.35
N SER A 86 -3.55 -32.59 39.85
CA SER A 86 -3.33 -32.42 41.30
C SER A 86 -4.47 -31.68 42.01
N PHE A 87 -4.49 -31.71 43.35
CA PHE A 87 -5.41 -30.90 44.16
C PHE A 87 -5.28 -29.38 43.87
N SER A 88 -4.05 -28.91 43.60
CA SER A 88 -3.78 -27.54 43.16
C SER A 88 -4.42 -27.24 41.80
N TYR A 89 -4.42 -28.20 40.86
CA TYR A 89 -5.16 -28.09 39.61
C TYR A 89 -6.67 -27.95 39.85
N TYR A 90 -7.29 -28.79 40.70
CA TYR A 90 -8.73 -28.66 40.99
C TYR A 90 -9.09 -27.36 41.71
N LYS A 91 -8.28 -26.90 42.68
CA LYS A 91 -8.45 -25.58 43.32
C LYS A 91 -8.38 -24.44 42.31
N LYS A 92 -7.42 -24.49 41.37
CA LYS A 92 -7.34 -23.54 40.24
C LYS A 92 -8.55 -23.65 39.31
N VAL A 93 -9.00 -24.85 38.94
CA VAL A 93 -10.19 -25.05 38.10
C VAL A 93 -11.44 -24.45 38.75
N ILE A 94 -11.64 -24.64 40.06
CA ILE A 94 -12.75 -24.02 40.79
C ILE A 94 -12.58 -22.50 40.81
N TYR A 95 -11.40 -21.98 41.18
CA TYR A 95 -11.11 -20.53 41.15
C TYR A 95 -11.34 -19.91 39.77
N HIS A 96 -10.95 -20.56 38.68
CA HIS A 96 -11.21 -20.11 37.31
C HIS A 96 -12.65 -20.32 36.86
N THR A 97 -13.40 -21.26 37.44
CA THR A 97 -14.85 -21.39 37.17
C THR A 97 -15.62 -20.27 37.86
N ILE A 98 -15.18 -19.91 39.07
CA ILE A 98 -15.63 -18.75 39.84
C ILE A 98 -15.26 -17.47 39.08
N ASP A 99 -14.01 -17.27 38.67
CA ASP A 99 -13.57 -16.11 37.88
C ASP A 99 -14.28 -16.04 36.50
N LEU A 100 -14.54 -17.16 35.84
CA LEU A 100 -15.32 -17.20 34.60
C LEU A 100 -16.84 -16.95 34.82
N ALA A 101 -17.34 -17.12 36.04
CA ALA A 101 -18.70 -16.71 36.42
C ALA A 101 -18.75 -15.28 36.98
N ILE A 102 -17.63 -14.76 37.51
CA ILE A 102 -17.58 -13.56 38.34
C ILE A 102 -16.83 -12.37 37.70
N ALA A 103 -15.92 -12.62 36.77
CA ALA A 103 -15.02 -11.66 36.13
C ALA A 103 -14.23 -10.85 37.18
N TRP A 104 -13.54 -11.55 38.08
CA TRP A 104 -12.85 -10.96 39.23
C TRP A 104 -11.70 -10.03 38.82
N ASN A 105 -11.09 -10.28 37.66
CA ASN A 105 -10.01 -9.46 37.10
C ASN A 105 -10.51 -8.39 36.10
N PHE A 106 -11.82 -8.15 35.99
CA PHE A 106 -12.44 -7.21 35.04
C PHE A 106 -11.75 -5.84 35.03
N GLU A 107 -11.69 -5.21 36.20
CA GLU A 107 -11.12 -3.87 36.42
C GLU A 107 -9.64 -3.82 36.02
N ARG A 108 -8.84 -4.80 36.47
CA ARG A 108 -7.41 -4.90 36.15
C ARG A 108 -7.15 -5.01 34.65
N THR A 109 -8.01 -5.71 33.90
CA THR A 109 -7.88 -5.79 32.43
C THR A 109 -8.16 -4.44 31.77
N VAL A 110 -9.19 -3.72 32.21
CA VAL A 110 -9.54 -2.40 31.66
C VAL A 110 -8.45 -1.37 32.00
N LEU A 111 -8.01 -1.29 33.26
CA LEU A 111 -6.90 -0.44 33.69
C LEU A 111 -5.60 -0.76 32.94
N GLY A 112 -5.30 -2.04 32.71
CA GLY A 112 -4.12 -2.47 31.97
C GLY A 112 -4.15 -2.06 30.49
N ALA A 113 -5.31 -2.15 29.84
CA ALA A 113 -5.50 -1.69 28.46
C ALA A 113 -5.40 -0.17 28.35
N TYR A 114 -6.05 0.56 29.26
CA TYR A 114 -6.03 2.03 29.32
C TYR A 114 -4.63 2.57 29.63
N ARG A 115 -3.89 1.92 30.53
CA ARG A 115 -2.47 2.21 30.77
C ARG A 115 -1.62 1.96 29.54
N TRP A 116 -1.79 0.83 28.86
CA TRP A 116 -1.01 0.57 27.64
C TRP A 116 -1.28 1.62 26.54
N LEU A 117 -2.53 2.07 26.37
CA LEU A 117 -2.85 3.18 25.46
C LEU A 117 -2.18 4.49 25.92
N SER A 118 -2.29 4.85 27.21
CA SER A 118 -1.63 6.03 27.81
C SER A 118 -0.09 6.02 27.65
N ASP A 119 0.53 4.84 27.73
CA ASP A 119 1.99 4.67 27.63
C ASP A 119 2.53 4.73 26.19
N ASN A 120 1.67 4.57 25.17
CA ASN A 120 2.06 4.42 23.76
C ASN A 120 1.39 5.40 22.78
N TYR A 121 0.32 6.12 23.17
CA TYR A 121 -0.38 7.06 22.28
C TYR A 121 0.45 8.32 21.97
N GLU A 122 0.60 8.61 20.67
CA GLU A 122 1.13 9.86 20.13
C GLU A 122 0.01 10.60 19.38
N ASP A 123 0.13 11.92 19.24
CA ASP A 123 -0.95 12.71 18.63
C ASP A 123 -1.13 12.34 17.14
N GLY A 124 -2.39 12.19 16.73
CA GLY A 124 -2.76 11.64 15.43
C GLY A 124 -2.89 10.10 15.36
N ASP A 125 -2.50 9.33 16.39
CA ASP A 125 -2.71 7.88 16.41
C ASP A 125 -4.19 7.48 16.36
N CYS A 126 -4.49 6.39 15.66
CA CYS A 126 -5.83 5.81 15.55
C CYS A 126 -5.97 4.54 16.39
N ILE A 127 -6.95 4.52 17.31
CA ILE A 127 -7.13 3.41 18.25
C ILE A 127 -8.18 2.42 17.75
N PHE A 128 -7.82 1.15 17.65
CA PHE A 128 -8.72 0.06 17.29
C PHE A 128 -9.04 -0.82 18.49
N LEU A 129 -10.30 -0.86 18.88
CA LEU A 129 -10.79 -1.59 20.05
C LEU A 129 -11.57 -2.85 19.64
N PHE A 130 -10.99 -4.02 19.91
CA PHE A 130 -11.53 -5.33 19.52
C PHE A 130 -12.06 -6.15 20.71
N GLY A 131 -13.28 -6.67 20.59
CA GLY A 131 -13.82 -7.61 21.57
C GLY A 131 -14.90 -8.54 21.04
N PHE A 132 -15.07 -9.68 21.73
CA PHE A 132 -16.08 -10.70 21.41
C PHE A 132 -16.91 -11.09 22.65
N SER A 133 -18.20 -11.38 22.44
CA SER A 133 -19.18 -11.87 23.44
C SER A 133 -19.11 -11.18 24.81
N ARG A 134 -18.25 -11.66 25.72
CA ARG A 134 -18.02 -11.12 27.07
C ARG A 134 -16.93 -10.05 27.14
N GLY A 135 -15.82 -10.22 26.42
CA GLY A 135 -14.70 -9.27 26.42
C GLY A 135 -15.13 -7.92 25.86
N ALA A 136 -16.09 -7.96 24.94
CA ALA A 136 -16.74 -6.78 24.40
C ALA A 136 -17.50 -5.91 25.44
N TYR A 137 -17.75 -6.39 26.67
CA TYR A 137 -18.14 -5.52 27.81
C TYR A 137 -16.95 -4.72 28.37
N GLN A 138 -15.78 -5.34 28.52
CA GLN A 138 -14.54 -4.65 28.93
C GLN A 138 -14.15 -3.59 27.90
N VAL A 139 -14.22 -3.92 26.61
CA VAL A 139 -13.90 -2.97 25.53
C VAL A 139 -14.87 -1.78 25.50
N ARG A 140 -16.18 -1.99 25.74
CA ARG A 140 -17.13 -0.88 25.88
C ARG A 140 -16.83 0.03 27.06
N VAL A 141 -16.45 -0.53 28.21
CA VAL A 141 -16.10 0.26 29.40
C VAL A 141 -14.83 1.07 29.12
N LEU A 142 -13.81 0.46 28.50
CA LEU A 142 -12.61 1.16 28.05
C LEU A 142 -12.94 2.31 27.07
N SER A 143 -13.79 2.06 26.06
CA SER A 143 -14.24 3.08 25.10
C SER A 143 -14.97 4.24 25.79
N ALA A 144 -15.85 3.95 26.76
CA ALA A 144 -16.58 4.96 27.52
C ALA A 144 -15.69 5.76 28.49
N MET A 145 -14.63 5.16 29.01
CA MET A 145 -13.60 5.87 29.78
C MET A 145 -12.79 6.83 28.89
N ILE A 146 -12.34 6.39 27.72
CA ILE A 146 -11.62 7.25 26.76
C ILE A 146 -12.54 8.39 26.28
N ASP A 147 -13.82 8.12 26.02
CA ASP A 147 -14.81 9.14 25.68
C ASP A 147 -14.98 10.19 26.79
N LYS A 148 -15.23 9.78 28.05
CA LYS A 148 -15.48 10.72 29.15
C LYS A 148 -14.24 11.38 29.74
N VAL A 149 -13.11 10.69 29.76
CA VAL A 149 -11.93 11.04 30.57
C VAL A 149 -10.67 11.22 29.69
N GLY A 150 -10.69 10.75 28.44
CA GLY A 150 -9.58 10.86 27.48
C GLY A 150 -8.43 9.88 27.73
N LEU A 151 -7.31 10.01 27.02
CA LEU A 151 -6.07 9.29 27.34
C LEU A 151 -5.12 10.19 28.13
N ILE A 152 -4.61 9.67 29.26
CA ILE A 152 -3.71 10.39 30.18
C ILE A 152 -2.27 10.38 29.65
N TYR A 153 -1.48 11.39 29.99
CA TYR A 153 -0.04 11.45 29.70
C TYR A 153 0.80 10.39 30.44
N LYS A 154 1.84 9.89 29.76
CA LYS A 154 2.79 8.89 30.26
C LYS A 154 3.57 9.35 31.50
N GLY A 155 3.75 8.46 32.49
CA GLY A 155 4.42 8.79 33.76
C GLY A 155 3.50 9.35 34.86
N ASN A 156 2.18 9.36 34.61
CA ASN A 156 1.15 9.71 35.59
C ASN A 156 0.36 8.47 36.05
N GLU A 157 1.01 7.32 36.25
CA GLU A 157 0.27 6.05 36.37
C GLU A 157 -0.61 5.94 37.63
N MET A 158 -0.36 6.79 38.64
CA MET A 158 -1.23 6.97 39.81
C MET A 158 -2.58 7.62 39.47
N GLN A 159 -2.68 8.35 38.35
CA GLN A 159 -3.93 8.98 37.89
C GLN A 159 -4.86 7.98 37.18
N ILE A 160 -4.35 6.84 36.70
CA ILE A 160 -5.13 5.86 35.94
C ILE A 160 -6.20 5.15 36.82
N PRO A 161 -5.89 4.66 38.04
CA PRO A 161 -6.91 4.19 38.97
C PRO A 161 -7.91 5.28 39.34
N PHE A 162 -7.45 6.50 39.61
CA PHE A 162 -8.31 7.64 39.94
C PHE A 162 -9.28 8.00 38.81
N ALA A 163 -8.82 7.99 37.54
CA ALA A 163 -9.67 8.20 36.37
C ALA A 163 -10.78 7.13 36.23
N TYR A 164 -10.47 5.88 36.58
CA TYR A 164 -11.47 4.81 36.64
C TYR A 164 -12.45 4.98 37.80
N GLU A 165 -11.97 5.36 38.99
CA GLU A 165 -12.85 5.67 40.15
C GLU A 165 -13.77 6.86 39.87
N LEU A 166 -13.24 7.94 39.29
CA LEU A 166 -13.99 9.11 38.85
C LEU A 166 -15.06 8.71 37.82
N TYR A 167 -14.71 7.89 36.83
CA TYR A 167 -15.69 7.37 35.87
C TYR A 167 -16.73 6.45 36.54
N ALA A 168 -16.35 5.67 37.55
CA ALA A 168 -17.22 4.72 38.23
C ALA A 168 -18.20 5.36 39.22
N ASP A 169 -17.98 6.61 39.64
CA ASP A 169 -18.91 7.31 40.51
C ASP A 169 -20.14 7.85 39.76
N LEU A 170 -21.30 7.73 40.39
CA LEU A 170 -22.59 8.17 39.85
C LEU A 170 -22.73 9.71 39.88
N THR A 171 -22.00 10.38 40.77
CA THR A 171 -21.93 11.85 40.91
C THR A 171 -20.95 12.50 39.93
N SER A 172 -20.20 11.73 39.13
CA SER A 172 -19.22 12.26 38.15
C SER A 172 -19.83 13.14 37.05
N GLY A 173 -21.16 13.08 36.87
CA GLY A 173 -21.94 13.95 36.00
C GLY A 173 -22.44 15.24 36.66
N GLU A 174 -22.13 15.50 37.93
CA GLU A 174 -22.42 16.79 38.59
C GLU A 174 -21.60 17.92 37.96
N MET A 175 -22.25 19.09 37.85
CA MET A 175 -21.68 20.26 37.17
C MET A 175 -20.70 20.99 38.08
N VAL A 176 -19.53 21.32 37.54
CA VAL A 176 -18.41 22.00 38.19
C VAL A 176 -17.87 23.06 37.23
N LYS A 177 -17.27 24.13 37.75
CA LYS A 177 -16.58 25.13 36.91
C LYS A 177 -15.44 24.50 36.09
N GLY A 178 -15.23 25.02 34.88
CA GLY A 178 -14.21 24.56 33.94
C GLY A 178 -12.75 24.75 34.38
N VAL A 179 -11.86 24.62 33.40
CA VAL A 179 -10.40 24.78 33.52
C VAL A 179 -9.84 25.33 32.21
N GLY A 180 -8.78 26.15 32.30
CA GLY A 180 -8.19 26.82 31.14
C GLY A 180 -9.09 27.92 30.58
N GLU A 181 -9.13 28.06 29.27
CA GLU A 181 -9.86 29.11 28.53
C GLU A 181 -11.38 29.06 28.71
N GLU A 182 -11.92 27.93 29.18
CA GLU A 182 -13.36 27.72 29.42
C GLU A 182 -13.73 27.77 30.92
N ALA A 183 -12.94 28.44 31.76
CA ALA A 183 -13.11 28.47 33.22
C ALA A 183 -14.50 28.93 33.72
N ASP A 184 -15.18 29.80 32.95
CA ASP A 184 -16.52 30.31 33.27
C ASP A 184 -17.68 29.40 32.79
N SER A 185 -17.37 28.32 32.07
CA SER A 185 -18.38 27.31 31.71
C SER A 185 -18.59 26.27 32.82
N GLU A 186 -19.82 25.82 32.99
CA GLU A 186 -20.13 24.65 33.82
C GLU A 186 -20.03 23.36 32.99
N MET A 187 -19.33 22.36 33.51
CA MET A 187 -19.11 21.08 32.86
C MET A 187 -19.01 19.95 33.90
N SER A 188 -19.16 18.70 33.46
CA SER A 188 -19.06 17.55 34.38
C SER A 188 -17.65 17.40 34.96
N MET A 189 -17.52 16.81 36.15
CA MET A 189 -16.20 16.56 36.76
C MET A 189 -15.30 15.67 35.88
N ALA A 190 -15.88 14.71 35.15
CA ALA A 190 -15.15 13.89 34.19
C ALA A 190 -14.65 14.70 32.98
N GLU A 191 -15.47 15.59 32.42
CA GLU A 191 -15.09 16.47 31.32
C GLU A 191 -14.02 17.48 31.74
N ARG A 192 -14.11 18.02 32.96
CA ARG A 192 -13.09 18.87 33.57
C ARG A 192 -11.73 18.14 33.66
N PHE A 193 -11.74 16.87 34.09
CA PHE A 193 -10.54 16.04 34.11
C PHE A 193 -9.99 15.79 32.69
N LYS A 194 -10.86 15.43 31.73
CA LYS A 194 -10.50 15.23 30.32
C LYS A 194 -9.80 16.45 29.74
N LYS A 195 -10.35 17.66 29.92
CA LYS A 195 -9.77 18.91 29.41
C LYS A 195 -8.43 19.27 30.06
N ALA A 196 -8.20 18.86 31.31
CA ALA A 196 -6.96 19.15 32.04
C ALA A 196 -5.82 18.17 31.77
N PHE A 197 -6.10 16.87 31.62
CA PHE A 197 -5.08 15.82 31.69
C PHE A 197 -5.07 14.83 30.52
N SER A 198 -5.80 15.10 29.43
CA SER A 198 -5.88 14.19 28.29
C SER A 198 -5.66 14.81 26.91
N TYR A 199 -5.30 13.97 25.95
CA TYR A 199 -5.15 14.36 24.54
C TYR A 199 -6.49 14.79 23.91
N LYS A 200 -6.53 15.96 23.28
CA LYS A 200 -7.76 16.54 22.69
C LYS A 200 -8.20 15.86 21.37
N GLY A 201 -7.32 15.13 20.69
CA GLY A 201 -7.54 14.56 19.35
C GLY A 201 -7.79 13.04 19.26
N VAL A 202 -8.03 12.35 20.37
CA VAL A 202 -8.09 10.87 20.40
C VAL A 202 -9.20 10.29 19.50
N LYS A 203 -8.82 9.54 18.46
CA LYS A 203 -9.74 8.80 17.57
C LYS A 203 -9.86 7.32 17.98
N VAL A 204 -11.09 6.82 18.10
CA VAL A 204 -11.37 5.44 18.54
C VAL A 204 -12.36 4.73 17.61
N HIS A 205 -11.89 3.71 16.91
CA HIS A 205 -12.68 2.77 16.11
C HIS A 205 -13.03 1.53 16.95
N PHE A 206 -14.31 1.13 16.99
CA PHE A 206 -14.75 -0.05 17.72
C PHE A 206 -15.19 -1.17 16.76
N VAL A 207 -14.63 -2.36 16.94
CA VAL A 207 -14.87 -3.51 16.06
C VAL A 207 -15.19 -4.78 16.86
N GLY A 208 -16.27 -5.49 16.52
CA GLY A 208 -16.54 -6.76 17.18
C GLY A 208 -17.73 -7.56 16.64
N ALA A 209 -17.64 -8.89 16.80
CA ALA A 209 -18.75 -9.80 16.62
C ALA A 209 -19.43 -10.08 17.98
N TRP A 210 -20.76 -10.19 17.97
CA TRP A 210 -21.58 -10.15 19.18
C TRP A 210 -22.60 -11.27 19.22
N ASP A 211 -22.24 -12.37 19.86
CA ASP A 211 -23.21 -13.41 20.21
C ASP A 211 -24.03 -12.99 21.45
N THR A 212 -25.34 -13.21 21.39
CA THR A 212 -26.29 -13.09 22.51
C THR A 212 -26.28 -14.31 23.43
N VAL A 213 -25.12 -14.86 23.78
CA VAL A 213 -25.01 -15.82 24.88
C VAL A 213 -25.56 -15.16 26.13
N SER A 214 -26.50 -15.84 26.81
CA SER A 214 -27.33 -15.30 27.88
C SER A 214 -26.53 -14.87 29.11
N SER A 215 -25.91 -13.71 29.03
CA SER A 215 -25.41 -13.00 30.21
C SER A 215 -26.62 -12.49 30.99
N ILE A 216 -27.08 -13.33 31.93
CA ILE A 216 -27.74 -12.87 33.14
C ILE A 216 -26.79 -11.86 33.76
N GLY A 217 -27.04 -10.60 33.45
CA GLY A 217 -26.34 -9.47 34.03
C GLY A 217 -26.81 -9.31 35.46
N LEU A 218 -26.36 -10.19 36.35
CA LEU A 218 -26.16 -9.82 37.74
C LEU A 218 -25.18 -8.66 37.73
N VAL A 219 -25.74 -7.44 37.71
CA VAL A 219 -24.99 -6.19 37.82
C VAL A 219 -24.25 -6.25 39.14
N ARG A 220 -22.94 -6.51 39.09
CA ARG A 220 -22.12 -6.66 40.29
C ARG A 220 -21.73 -5.27 40.79
N GLY A 221 -22.48 -4.81 41.78
CA GLY A 221 -22.26 -3.55 42.46
C GLY A 221 -23.57 -2.77 42.64
N ARG A 222 -23.68 -2.01 43.73
CA ARG A 222 -24.77 -1.05 43.92
C ARG A 222 -24.66 0.17 42.99
N LYS A 223 -23.51 0.38 42.34
CA LYS A 223 -23.27 1.42 41.32
C LYS A 223 -23.14 0.76 39.94
N LEU A 224 -23.88 1.28 38.97
CA LEU A 224 -23.85 0.86 37.56
C LEU A 224 -23.04 1.91 36.80
N LEU A 225 -21.97 1.51 36.11
CA LEU A 225 -21.00 2.45 35.52
C LEU A 225 -21.68 3.46 34.56
N PRO A 226 -21.56 4.78 34.79
CA PRO A 226 -22.17 5.84 33.97
C PRO A 226 -21.94 5.68 32.48
N SER A 227 -23.00 5.90 31.68
CA SER A 227 -22.97 5.78 30.22
C SER A 227 -22.55 4.40 29.67
N THR A 228 -22.28 3.37 30.48
CA THR A 228 -22.33 1.98 29.96
C THR A 228 -23.71 1.63 29.46
N ALA A 229 -24.77 2.18 30.08
CA ALA A 229 -26.15 2.12 29.61
C ALA A 229 -26.41 2.91 28.31
N GLU A 230 -25.46 3.76 27.88
CA GLU A 230 -25.62 4.77 26.82
C GLU A 230 -24.76 4.47 25.59
N GLY A 231 -23.52 4.02 25.78
CA GLY A 231 -22.85 3.13 24.84
C GLY A 231 -23.64 1.83 24.65
N MET A 232 -24.41 1.39 25.67
CA MET A 232 -25.50 0.46 25.44
C MET A 232 -26.71 1.08 24.75
N LYS A 233 -27.14 2.36 24.81
CA LYS A 233 -28.30 2.88 24.02
C LYS A 233 -28.16 2.52 22.54
N HIS A 234 -26.99 2.73 21.95
CA HIS A 234 -26.65 2.35 20.57
C HIS A 234 -26.64 0.83 20.33
N VAL A 235 -26.76 0.01 21.37
CA VAL A 235 -26.79 -1.45 21.36
C VAL A 235 -27.94 -2.05 22.21
N CYS A 236 -28.90 -1.26 22.71
CA CYS A 236 -29.75 -1.65 23.86
C CYS A 236 -31.02 -2.39 23.47
N TYR A 237 -30.81 -3.42 22.67
CA TYR A 237 -31.80 -4.43 22.31
C TYR A 237 -31.31 -5.84 22.63
N PHE A 238 -30.17 -5.93 23.33
CA PHE A 238 -29.36 -7.14 23.47
C PHE A 238 -29.55 -7.88 24.80
N ARG A 239 -30.53 -7.49 25.62
CA ARG A 239 -30.87 -8.15 26.88
C ARG A 239 -32.37 -8.39 27.04
N HIS A 240 -32.95 -9.12 26.08
CA HIS A 240 -33.79 -10.31 26.34
C HIS A 240 -34.32 -10.91 25.02
N ALA A 241 -33.51 -11.78 24.42
CA ALA A 241 -33.99 -12.79 23.48
C ALA A 241 -33.29 -14.10 23.86
N LEU A 242 -34.01 -14.99 24.56
CA LEU A 242 -33.63 -16.41 24.68
C LEU A 242 -34.03 -17.15 23.39
N ALA A 243 -33.70 -16.53 22.26
CA ALA A 243 -33.84 -17.06 20.91
C ALA A 243 -32.43 -17.12 20.33
N LEU A 244 -31.67 -18.07 20.87
CA LEU A 244 -30.33 -18.44 20.45
C LEU A 244 -30.46 -19.30 19.18
N ASP A 245 -30.23 -18.70 18.02
CA ASP A 245 -29.93 -19.47 16.78
C ASP A 245 -29.32 -18.72 15.59
N GLU A 246 -29.24 -17.38 15.54
CA GLU A 246 -28.78 -16.67 14.33
C GLU A 246 -27.92 -15.43 14.64
N CYS A 247 -26.73 -15.37 14.03
CA CYS A 247 -25.60 -14.53 14.46
C CYS A 247 -25.62 -13.05 13.98
N ARG A 248 -24.75 -12.23 14.58
CA ARG A 248 -24.65 -10.78 14.34
C ARG A 248 -23.21 -10.26 14.47
N VAL A 249 -22.88 -9.26 13.65
CA VAL A 249 -21.62 -8.52 13.72
C VAL A 249 -21.90 -7.02 13.70
N LYS A 250 -21.10 -6.23 14.44
CA LYS A 250 -21.26 -4.77 14.47
C LYS A 250 -19.92 -4.08 14.28
N PHE A 251 -19.92 -3.08 13.42
CA PHE A 251 -18.82 -2.15 13.22
C PHE A 251 -19.30 -0.78 13.71
N LEU A 252 -18.62 -0.19 14.71
CA LEU A 252 -18.88 1.17 15.15
C LEU A 252 -17.70 2.02 14.67
N PRO A 253 -17.82 2.70 13.52
CA PRO A 253 -16.69 3.43 12.96
C PRO A 253 -16.14 4.55 13.85
N GLU A 254 -16.85 5.09 14.85
CA GLU A 254 -16.22 6.10 15.73
C GLU A 254 -16.88 6.34 17.10
N TYR A 255 -16.06 6.65 18.10
CA TYR A 255 -16.45 7.27 19.38
C TYR A 255 -15.97 8.75 19.46
N THR A 256 -16.51 9.57 18.55
CA THR A 256 -16.72 11.04 18.60
C THR A 256 -15.58 12.03 18.90
N TYR A 257 -15.49 13.05 18.03
CA TYR A 257 -15.69 14.44 18.45
C TYR A 257 -16.45 15.26 17.38
N GLY A 258 -17.12 16.36 17.76
CA GLY A 258 -17.47 17.43 16.80
C GLY A 258 -18.88 17.46 16.16
N GLY A 259 -19.92 16.79 16.68
CA GLY A 259 -21.26 17.05 16.12
C GLY A 259 -22.43 16.29 16.74
N THR A 260 -23.44 17.06 17.12
CA THR A 260 -24.82 16.67 17.46
C THR A 260 -25.24 15.30 16.94
N ALA A 261 -25.75 14.45 17.83
CA ALA A 261 -26.59 13.34 17.41
C ALA A 261 -27.87 13.92 16.79
N THR A 262 -27.88 14.12 15.47
CA THR A 262 -29.12 14.25 14.73
C THR A 262 -29.84 12.93 14.84
N ASP A 263 -30.80 12.89 15.77
CA ASP A 263 -31.91 11.94 15.71
C ASP A 263 -32.38 11.84 14.25
N ILE A 264 -32.73 10.64 13.80
CA ILE A 264 -33.44 10.46 12.53
C ILE A 264 -34.86 10.98 12.77
N THR A 265 -35.02 12.30 12.76
CA THR A 265 -36.30 13.01 12.82
C THR A 265 -36.93 13.07 11.43
N ASP A 266 -37.07 11.91 10.80
CA ASP A 266 -37.96 11.77 9.66
C ASP A 266 -39.29 11.21 10.14
N LYS A 267 -40.25 12.11 10.34
CA LYS A 267 -41.68 11.80 10.57
C LYS A 267 -42.39 11.44 9.25
N SER A 268 -41.67 10.86 8.31
CA SER A 268 -42.15 10.50 6.96
C SER A 268 -42.42 8.99 6.87
N SER A 269 -43.69 8.68 6.56
CA SER A 269 -44.26 7.37 6.19
C SER A 269 -43.82 6.12 6.97
N GLU A 270 -44.72 5.62 7.81
CA GLU A 270 -44.68 4.24 8.32
C GLU A 270 -45.15 3.19 7.28
N GLU A 271 -44.94 3.39 5.98
CA GLU A 271 -45.42 2.49 4.93
C GLU A 271 -44.34 1.50 4.44
N MET A 272 -44.76 0.37 3.87
CA MET A 272 -43.83 -0.56 3.22
C MET A 272 -43.38 0.01 1.87
N PRO A 273 -42.08 0.08 1.56
CA PRO A 273 -41.60 0.56 0.26
C PRO A 273 -41.75 -0.48 -0.87
N CYS A 274 -42.31 -1.67 -0.57
CA CYS A 274 -42.53 -2.74 -1.54
C CYS A 274 -43.96 -2.70 -2.10
N LYS A 275 -44.27 -1.66 -2.89
CA LYS A 275 -45.36 -1.70 -3.87
C LYS A 275 -44.80 -1.39 -5.26
N GLU A 276 -45.46 -1.94 -6.26
CA GLU A 276 -44.98 -2.06 -7.64
C GLU A 276 -44.50 -0.73 -8.21
N VAL A 277 -43.23 -0.66 -8.61
CA VAL A 277 -42.77 0.32 -9.59
C VAL A 277 -43.01 -0.30 -10.96
N VAL A 278 -44.14 0.06 -11.56
CA VAL A 278 -44.41 -0.17 -12.98
C VAL A 278 -43.35 0.58 -13.78
N ALA A 279 -42.83 -0.04 -14.83
CA ALA A 279 -41.85 0.59 -15.69
C ALA A 279 -42.49 1.74 -16.50
N ASP A 280 -41.91 2.94 -16.41
CA ASP A 280 -41.78 3.82 -17.57
C ASP A 280 -40.68 4.88 -17.34
N ALA A 281 -40.26 5.51 -18.44
CA ALA A 281 -39.01 6.27 -18.54
C ALA A 281 -39.02 7.66 -17.88
N ASP A 282 -37.87 8.07 -17.32
CA ASP A 282 -37.03 9.09 -18.00
C ASP A 282 -35.64 9.24 -17.35
N ILE A 283 -34.60 9.37 -18.18
CA ILE A 283 -33.22 9.58 -17.70
C ILE A 283 -33.00 11.07 -17.46
N ARG A 284 -32.87 11.45 -16.18
CA ARG A 284 -32.25 12.71 -15.77
C ARG A 284 -31.11 12.44 -14.80
N GLU A 285 -29.98 13.09 -15.05
CA GLU A 285 -28.76 12.98 -14.25
C GLU A 285 -29.02 13.40 -12.80
N GLN A 286 -29.17 12.42 -11.91
CA GLN A 286 -29.08 12.66 -10.48
C GLN A 286 -27.60 12.63 -10.10
N LYS A 287 -27.07 13.77 -9.65
CA LYS A 287 -25.78 13.84 -8.92
C LYS A 287 -25.75 12.74 -7.86
N GLU A 288 -24.65 12.01 -7.78
CA GLU A 288 -24.48 10.98 -6.76
C GLU A 288 -24.69 11.58 -5.36
N PRO A 289 -25.54 10.98 -4.51
CA PRO A 289 -25.69 11.45 -3.15
C PRO A 289 -24.42 11.10 -2.36
N GLU A 290 -23.70 12.14 -1.91
CA GLU A 290 -22.53 12.05 -1.05
C GLU A 290 -22.75 11.01 0.06
N ARG A 291 -21.89 9.97 0.09
CA ARG A 291 -22.00 8.87 1.06
C ARG A 291 -21.63 9.34 2.46
N LYS A 292 -22.61 9.89 3.19
CA LYS A 292 -22.53 10.06 4.64
C LYS A 292 -22.38 8.68 5.30
N PHE A 293 -21.17 8.34 5.72
CA PHE A 293 -20.90 7.12 6.46
C PHE A 293 -21.76 7.08 7.74
N PRO A 294 -22.54 6.02 7.97
CA PRO A 294 -23.31 5.91 9.21
C PRO A 294 -22.35 5.66 10.37
N LYS A 295 -22.44 6.49 11.43
CA LYS A 295 -21.61 6.39 12.66
C LYS A 295 -21.69 5.01 13.37
N VAL A 296 -22.64 4.14 12.98
CA VAL A 296 -22.77 2.74 13.39
C VAL A 296 -23.25 1.89 12.20
N LYS A 297 -22.57 0.78 11.91
CA LYS A 297 -22.92 -0.20 10.87
C LYS A 297 -23.22 -1.57 11.50
N GLU A 298 -24.50 -1.95 11.57
CA GLU A 298 -24.93 -3.25 12.12
C GLU A 298 -25.30 -4.22 11.00
N VAL A 299 -24.67 -5.40 10.99
CA VAL A 299 -24.88 -6.41 9.95
C VAL A 299 -25.21 -7.77 10.58
N TRP A 300 -26.24 -8.42 10.05
CA TRP A 300 -26.72 -9.74 10.48
C TRP A 300 -26.14 -10.83 9.58
N PHE A 301 -25.81 -11.99 10.17
CA PHE A 301 -25.18 -13.10 9.48
C PHE A 301 -25.87 -14.42 9.86
N PRO A 302 -26.16 -15.31 8.90
CA PRO A 302 -26.68 -16.65 9.17
C PRO A 302 -25.61 -17.56 9.80
N GLY A 303 -26.03 -18.56 10.58
CA GLY A 303 -25.16 -19.57 11.20
C GLY A 303 -25.26 -19.63 12.73
N THR A 304 -24.60 -20.63 13.32
CA THR A 304 -24.57 -20.83 14.78
C THR A 304 -23.38 -20.12 15.44
N HIS A 305 -23.34 -20.07 16.79
CA HIS A 305 -22.20 -19.58 17.58
C HIS A 305 -20.83 -20.17 17.13
N SER A 306 -20.85 -21.37 16.53
CA SER A 306 -19.67 -22.05 16.00
C SER A 306 -19.02 -21.33 14.80
N ASP A 307 -19.81 -20.67 13.93
CA ASP A 307 -19.35 -20.03 12.69
C ASP A 307 -18.55 -18.73 12.93
N ILE A 308 -18.61 -18.19 14.16
CA ILE A 308 -17.74 -17.08 14.65
C ILE A 308 -16.75 -17.58 15.73
N GLY A 309 -16.47 -18.89 15.75
CA GLY A 309 -15.43 -19.49 16.59
C GLY A 309 -15.80 -19.63 18.07
N GLY A 310 -16.35 -20.79 18.44
CA GLY A 310 -16.50 -21.19 19.84
C GLY A 310 -17.13 -22.57 20.00
N GLY A 311 -16.50 -23.47 20.76
CA GLY A 311 -17.03 -24.82 21.05
C GLY A 311 -15.93 -25.77 21.57
N ASN A 312 -16.23 -27.07 21.71
CA ASN A 312 -15.39 -27.98 22.52
C ASN A 312 -14.62 -29.09 21.77
N VAL A 313 -14.55 -29.08 20.42
CA VAL A 313 -13.90 -30.14 19.61
C VAL A 313 -12.70 -29.61 18.81
N ASN A 314 -11.61 -30.38 18.73
CA ASN A 314 -10.41 -30.07 17.95
C ASN A 314 -10.70 -30.10 16.44
N ASN A 315 -10.34 -29.08 15.67
CA ASN A 315 -10.57 -29.06 14.22
C ASN A 315 -9.33 -28.55 13.43
N PRO A 316 -8.55 -29.44 12.78
CA PRO A 316 -7.44 -29.05 11.91
C PRO A 316 -7.88 -28.54 10.52
N THR A 317 -9.16 -28.65 10.14
CA THR A 317 -9.73 -28.16 8.87
C THR A 317 -10.60 -26.91 9.09
N MET A 318 -10.29 -26.11 10.11
CA MET A 318 -11.11 -24.95 10.48
C MET A 318 -10.79 -23.74 9.61
N ASP A 319 -11.64 -23.49 8.62
CA ASP A 319 -11.55 -22.38 7.67
C ASP A 319 -11.49 -21.00 8.34
N ARG A 320 -10.45 -20.23 8.01
CA ARG A 320 -10.26 -18.84 8.48
C ARG A 320 -11.05 -17.81 7.67
N SER A 321 -11.70 -18.21 6.59
CA SER A 321 -12.46 -17.34 5.66
C SER A 321 -13.97 -17.28 5.95
N ARG A 322 -14.42 -17.55 7.18
CA ARG A 322 -15.85 -17.38 7.52
C ARG A 322 -16.32 -15.92 7.32
N PRO A 323 -17.53 -15.68 6.75
CA PRO A 323 -17.95 -14.35 6.31
C PRO A 323 -17.90 -13.24 7.39
N PRO A 324 -18.31 -13.48 8.66
CA PRO A 324 -18.19 -12.51 9.75
C PRO A 324 -16.77 -11.95 9.95
N LEU A 325 -15.75 -12.81 9.85
CA LEU A 325 -14.36 -12.43 10.09
C LEU A 325 -13.75 -11.70 8.89
N ARG A 326 -14.05 -12.17 7.66
CA ARG A 326 -13.70 -11.46 6.42
C ARG A 326 -14.28 -10.05 6.42
N TRP A 327 -15.58 -9.91 6.67
CA TRP A 327 -16.25 -8.60 6.70
C TRP A 327 -15.62 -7.63 7.72
N MET A 328 -15.37 -8.06 8.97
CA MET A 328 -14.69 -7.19 9.95
C MET A 328 -13.28 -6.76 9.53
N ALA A 329 -12.50 -7.65 8.90
CA ALA A 329 -11.14 -7.33 8.46
C ALA A 329 -11.15 -6.34 7.29
N PHE A 330 -12.08 -6.46 6.34
CA PHE A 330 -12.26 -5.49 5.26
C PHE A 330 -12.70 -4.13 5.80
N GLU A 331 -13.76 -4.06 6.61
CA GLU A 331 -14.28 -2.78 7.14
C GLU A 331 -13.26 -2.06 8.04
N ALA A 332 -12.51 -2.79 8.87
CA ALA A 332 -11.41 -2.22 9.65
C ALA A 332 -10.24 -1.79 8.76
N GLY A 333 -10.02 -2.48 7.64
CA GLY A 333 -9.05 -2.09 6.62
C GLY A 333 -9.39 -0.78 5.94
N GLU A 334 -10.65 -0.51 5.59
CA GLU A 334 -11.09 0.76 4.98
C GLU A 334 -10.67 1.99 5.80
N VAL A 335 -10.66 1.87 7.13
CA VAL A 335 -10.24 2.93 8.07
C VAL A 335 -8.76 2.82 8.50
N GLY A 336 -7.95 2.04 7.77
CA GLY A 336 -6.48 2.01 7.87
C GLY A 336 -5.85 0.80 8.56
N LEU A 337 -6.62 -0.18 9.08
CA LEU A 337 -6.03 -1.33 9.79
C LEU A 337 -5.32 -2.32 8.85
N ARG A 338 -4.04 -2.60 9.12
CA ARG A 338 -3.24 -3.51 8.28
C ARG A 338 -3.40 -4.97 8.73
N THR A 339 -4.01 -5.80 7.89
CA THR A 339 -4.21 -7.24 8.12
C THR A 339 -3.64 -8.10 6.98
N ALA A 340 -3.30 -9.35 7.30
CA ALA A 340 -2.82 -10.36 6.35
C ALA A 340 -3.97 -10.98 5.55
N GLY A 341 -3.68 -11.43 4.33
CA GLY A 341 -4.65 -12.12 3.48
C GLY A 341 -5.15 -13.45 4.05
N PHE A 342 -6.41 -13.77 3.77
CA PHE A 342 -7.03 -15.03 4.18
C PHE A 342 -6.52 -16.22 3.36
N LYS A 343 -5.84 -17.17 4.00
CA LYS A 343 -5.58 -18.50 3.41
C LYS A 343 -6.87 -19.32 3.44
N ARG A 344 -7.27 -19.91 2.30
CA ARG A 344 -8.65 -20.28 2.02
C ARG A 344 -8.86 -21.76 1.73
N GLU A 345 -9.85 -22.34 2.40
CA GLU A 345 -10.68 -23.44 1.89
C GLU A 345 -12.12 -23.19 2.38
N LEU A 346 -13.04 -22.78 1.50
CA LEU A 346 -14.43 -22.52 1.89
C LEU A 346 -15.20 -23.86 2.04
N PRO A 347 -15.72 -24.21 3.23
CA PRO A 347 -16.65 -25.33 3.36
C PRO A 347 -18.05 -24.94 2.83
N PRO A 348 -18.79 -25.88 2.20
CA PRO A 348 -20.05 -25.56 1.52
C PRO A 348 -21.22 -25.35 2.50
N ALA A 349 -21.38 -24.09 2.92
CA ALA A 349 -22.37 -23.51 3.86
C ALA A 349 -21.93 -23.42 5.35
N PRO A 350 -22.48 -22.47 6.14
CA PRO A 350 -22.37 -22.46 7.60
C PRO A 350 -23.07 -23.66 8.24
N ASP A 351 -22.65 -24.00 9.45
CA ASP A 351 -23.28 -25.08 10.22
C ASP A 351 -24.48 -24.51 11.00
N VAL A 352 -25.67 -24.77 10.45
CA VAL A 352 -26.97 -24.33 11.00
C VAL A 352 -27.57 -25.39 11.95
N SER A 353 -26.81 -26.42 12.35
CA SER A 353 -27.34 -27.52 13.15
C SER A 353 -27.25 -27.27 14.66
N GLY A 354 -28.42 -27.11 15.30
CA GLY A 354 -28.59 -27.21 16.74
C GLY A 354 -28.94 -25.90 17.45
N SER A 355 -30.13 -25.86 18.05
CA SER A 355 -30.54 -24.70 18.86
C SER A 355 -29.60 -24.51 20.04
N SER A 356 -29.05 -23.30 20.17
CA SER A 356 -28.12 -22.97 21.25
C SER A 356 -28.82 -22.74 22.60
N LEU A 357 -30.16 -22.80 22.63
CA LEU A 357 -30.99 -22.74 23.83
C LEU A 357 -31.26 -24.11 24.45
N THR A 358 -30.33 -24.62 25.26
CA THR A 358 -30.59 -25.84 26.06
C THR A 358 -31.62 -25.57 27.17
N TRP A 359 -32.43 -26.57 27.51
CA TRP A 359 -33.47 -26.53 28.57
C TRP A 359 -33.07 -25.78 29.87
N PRO A 360 -31.86 -25.95 30.44
CA PRO A 360 -31.43 -25.20 31.63
C PRO A 360 -31.40 -23.67 31.48
N TRP A 361 -31.33 -23.13 30.25
CA TRP A 361 -31.40 -21.67 30.02
C TRP A 361 -32.85 -21.17 29.92
N MET A 362 -33.80 -22.01 29.50
CA MET A 362 -35.22 -21.65 29.49
C MET A 362 -35.78 -21.44 30.91
N THR A 363 -35.36 -22.25 31.88
CA THR A 363 -35.83 -22.11 33.28
C THR A 363 -35.39 -20.78 33.91
N LEU A 364 -34.28 -20.20 33.44
CA LEU A 364 -33.80 -18.88 33.86
C LEU A 364 -34.64 -17.72 33.28
N GLU A 365 -35.46 -17.95 32.25
CA GLU A 365 -36.39 -16.95 31.71
C GLU A 365 -37.52 -16.62 32.68
N ILE A 366 -37.89 -17.57 33.54
CA ILE A 366 -39.07 -17.49 34.42
C ILE A 366 -38.75 -16.68 35.69
N LEU A 367 -37.47 -16.48 36.03
CA LEU A 367 -37.03 -15.79 37.23
C LEU A 367 -37.37 -14.28 37.21
N PRO A 368 -37.68 -13.65 38.37
CA PRO A 368 -38.16 -12.26 38.44
C PRO A 368 -37.03 -11.21 38.39
N PHE A 369 -36.05 -11.39 37.49
CA PHE A 369 -35.00 -10.39 37.27
C PHE A 369 -35.48 -9.22 36.41
N GLY A 370 -34.94 -8.02 36.65
CA GLY A 370 -35.14 -6.88 35.76
C GLY A 370 -34.50 -7.12 34.39
N ARG A 371 -35.30 -7.03 33.33
CA ARG A 371 -34.95 -7.28 31.92
C ARG A 371 -34.92 -5.94 31.18
N LEU A 372 -34.07 -5.74 30.18
CA LEU A 372 -34.13 -4.50 29.37
C LEU A 372 -35.23 -4.64 28.29
N THR A 373 -36.00 -3.58 28.04
CA THR A 373 -37.16 -3.61 27.12
C THR A 373 -36.80 -3.64 25.63
N PHE A 374 -37.74 -4.13 24.82
CA PHE A 374 -37.60 -4.41 23.39
C PHE A 374 -38.32 -3.37 22.48
N SER A 375 -38.50 -2.12 22.93
CA SER A 375 -39.14 -1.05 22.13
C SER A 375 -38.22 0.17 21.96
N ARG A 376 -38.27 0.79 20.78
CA ARG A 376 -37.50 1.97 20.36
C ARG A 376 -38.37 3.23 20.46
N GLU A 377 -39.62 3.07 20.89
CA GLU A 377 -40.59 4.13 21.15
C GLU A 377 -40.08 5.02 22.29
N LYS A 378 -39.64 6.23 21.95
CA LYS A 378 -39.37 7.28 22.95
C LYS A 378 -40.68 7.60 23.67
N GLY A 379 -40.66 7.65 25.01
CA GLY A 379 -41.75 8.24 25.81
C GLY A 379 -42.23 7.46 27.02
N LYS A 380 -41.93 6.15 27.15
CA LYS A 380 -42.24 5.38 28.37
C LYS A 380 -41.00 5.21 29.23
N GLY A 381 -40.92 5.95 30.33
CA GLY A 381 -39.74 6.12 31.19
C GLY A 381 -39.24 4.91 31.98
N ASN A 382 -39.52 3.68 31.53
CA ASN A 382 -38.94 2.46 32.08
C ASN A 382 -38.24 1.65 30.98
N ASN A 383 -36.91 1.69 30.99
CA ASN A 383 -36.05 0.86 30.15
C ASN A 383 -36.08 -0.62 30.54
N PHE A 384 -36.92 -1.01 31.51
CA PHE A 384 -36.96 -2.34 32.08
C PHE A 384 -38.36 -2.98 32.05
N THR A 385 -38.40 -4.29 31.84
CA THR A 385 -39.58 -5.16 31.93
C THR A 385 -39.28 -6.32 32.88
N SER A 386 -40.31 -6.84 33.56
CA SER A 386 -40.22 -8.08 34.32
C SER A 386 -40.83 -9.29 33.57
N LYS A 387 -41.62 -9.05 32.50
CA LYS A 387 -42.35 -10.11 31.79
C LYS A 387 -41.39 -11.03 31.01
N PRO A 388 -41.58 -12.37 31.07
CA PRO A 388 -40.85 -13.30 30.21
C PRO A 388 -41.29 -13.13 28.74
N HIS A 389 -40.39 -13.47 27.81
CA HIS A 389 -40.64 -13.39 26.37
C HIS A 389 -41.13 -14.73 25.79
N LEU A 390 -41.08 -15.82 26.57
CA LEU A 390 -41.61 -17.16 26.26
C LEU A 390 -41.04 -17.70 24.94
N GLY A 391 -39.72 -17.61 24.76
CA GLY A 391 -39.04 -18.07 23.54
C GLY A 391 -39.35 -17.28 22.26
N LYS A 392 -40.09 -16.15 22.32
CA LYS A 392 -40.35 -15.32 21.13
C LYS A 392 -39.05 -14.84 20.49
N SER A 393 -38.92 -15.06 19.18
CA SER A 393 -37.71 -14.69 18.45
C SER A 393 -37.55 -13.18 18.27
N ARG A 394 -36.32 -12.77 17.97
CA ARG A 394 -35.87 -11.38 17.90
C ARG A 394 -36.42 -10.65 16.68
N LYS A 395 -36.90 -9.42 16.86
CA LYS A 395 -37.30 -8.52 15.76
C LYS A 395 -36.08 -7.80 15.15
N ILE A 396 -36.08 -7.64 13.83
CA ILE A 396 -35.13 -6.82 13.05
C ILE A 396 -35.64 -5.37 13.01
N HIS A 397 -34.73 -4.39 13.10
CA HIS A 397 -35.06 -2.96 13.18
C HIS A 397 -34.51 -2.17 11.97
N LYS A 398 -35.18 -1.06 11.61
CA LYS A 398 -34.69 -0.10 10.59
C LYS A 398 -33.29 0.39 10.94
N GLY A 399 -32.39 0.38 9.95
CA GLY A 399 -30.96 0.69 10.10
C GLY A 399 -30.05 -0.52 10.38
N GLN A 400 -30.57 -1.75 10.32
CA GLN A 400 -29.77 -2.98 10.33
C GLN A 400 -29.69 -3.57 8.92
N ARG A 401 -28.56 -4.16 8.54
CA ARG A 401 -28.37 -4.84 7.25
C ARG A 401 -28.21 -6.35 7.41
N ILE A 402 -28.36 -7.09 6.32
CA ILE A 402 -28.25 -8.54 6.19
C ILE A 402 -27.14 -8.85 5.21
N HIS A 403 -26.18 -9.68 5.63
CA HIS A 403 -25.00 -10.00 4.84
C HIS A 403 -25.30 -10.96 3.68
N GLY A 404 -24.61 -10.77 2.54
CA GLY A 404 -24.82 -11.52 1.30
C GLY A 404 -24.73 -13.04 1.44
N SER A 405 -23.97 -13.54 2.41
CA SER A 405 -23.89 -14.98 2.73
C SER A 405 -25.23 -15.61 3.17
N PHE A 406 -26.28 -14.81 3.38
CA PHE A 406 -27.66 -15.29 3.51
C PHE A 406 -28.18 -15.92 2.21
N PHE A 407 -27.96 -15.27 1.08
CA PHE A 407 -28.53 -15.66 -0.22
C PHE A 407 -27.91 -16.95 -0.79
N ASP A 408 -26.69 -17.28 -0.37
CA ASP A 408 -26.01 -18.54 -0.73
C ASP A 408 -26.61 -19.76 0.01
N ILE A 409 -27.36 -19.54 1.09
CA ILE A 409 -27.94 -20.60 1.92
C ILE A 409 -29.35 -20.96 1.49
N GLU A 410 -30.13 -20.06 0.89
CA GLU A 410 -31.53 -20.30 0.47
C GLU A 410 -31.70 -21.52 -0.45
N ASN A 411 -30.65 -21.94 -1.17
CA ASN A 411 -30.62 -23.17 -1.97
C ASN A 411 -30.66 -24.47 -1.12
N LYS A 412 -30.53 -24.35 0.21
CA LYS A 412 -30.75 -25.39 1.22
C LYS A 412 -31.91 -24.91 2.11
N ALA A 413 -32.78 -25.82 2.56
CA ALA A 413 -34.02 -25.49 3.27
C ALA A 413 -33.81 -24.84 4.66
N TYR A 414 -33.40 -23.58 4.68
CA TYR A 414 -33.17 -22.76 5.86
C TYR A 414 -34.30 -21.75 6.03
N VAL A 415 -34.92 -21.74 7.22
CA VAL A 415 -36.00 -20.80 7.56
C VAL A 415 -35.47 -19.83 8.62
N PRO A 416 -35.40 -18.51 8.33
CA PRO A 416 -34.90 -17.53 9.27
C PRO A 416 -35.81 -17.43 10.51
N LYS A 417 -35.24 -17.56 11.69
CA LYS A 417 -35.97 -17.46 12.97
C LYS A 417 -36.14 -16.01 13.42
N ALA A 418 -35.30 -15.08 12.95
CA ALA A 418 -35.46 -13.66 13.20
C ALA A 418 -36.76 -13.09 12.58
N ARG A 419 -37.54 -12.36 13.38
CA ARG A 419 -38.79 -11.74 12.94
C ARG A 419 -38.52 -10.45 12.15
N PRO A 420 -39.19 -10.27 11.01
CA PRO A 420 -38.99 -9.10 10.17
C PRO A 420 -39.56 -7.81 10.79
N PRO A 421 -39.18 -6.63 10.25
CA PRO A 421 -39.84 -5.37 10.56
C PRO A 421 -41.37 -5.50 10.39
N LYS A 422 -42.14 -4.92 11.33
CA LYS A 422 -43.61 -5.04 11.39
C LYS A 422 -44.19 -6.48 11.38
N ASP A 423 -43.36 -7.51 11.54
CA ASP A 423 -43.76 -8.93 11.42
C ASP A 423 -44.36 -9.27 10.03
N ALA A 424 -43.91 -8.57 8.97
CA ALA A 424 -44.35 -8.79 7.58
C ALA A 424 -43.81 -10.11 7.00
N GLU A 425 -44.70 -11.04 6.66
CA GLU A 425 -44.35 -12.41 6.23
C GLU A 425 -43.48 -12.43 4.96
N ASP A 426 -43.73 -11.54 4.01
CA ASP A 426 -43.02 -11.43 2.72
C ASP A 426 -41.66 -10.69 2.78
N PHE A 427 -41.15 -10.35 3.96
CA PHE A 427 -39.87 -9.62 4.08
C PHE A 427 -38.68 -10.42 3.54
N TRP A 428 -38.60 -11.70 3.88
CA TRP A 428 -37.46 -12.54 3.49
C TRP A 428 -37.48 -12.86 1.98
N SER A 429 -38.65 -13.15 1.42
CA SER A 429 -38.83 -13.40 -0.02
C SER A 429 -38.55 -12.17 -0.90
N ASN A 430 -38.83 -10.95 -0.40
CA ASN A 430 -38.53 -9.71 -1.12
C ASN A 430 -37.18 -9.08 -0.79
N LEU A 431 -36.40 -9.62 0.16
CA LEU A 431 -35.14 -9.00 0.62
C LEU A 431 -34.16 -8.69 -0.53
N ARG A 432 -34.11 -9.56 -1.56
CA ARG A 432 -33.28 -9.37 -2.76
C ARG A 432 -33.61 -8.09 -3.55
N LYS A 433 -34.85 -7.59 -3.46
CA LYS A 433 -35.34 -6.37 -4.11
C LYS A 433 -35.10 -5.09 -3.27
N CYS A 434 -34.64 -5.23 -2.04
CA CYS A 434 -34.49 -4.13 -1.06
C CYS A 434 -33.00 -3.89 -0.74
N PRO A 435 -32.24 -3.17 -1.59
CA PRO A 435 -30.79 -2.99 -1.42
C PRO A 435 -30.43 -2.23 -0.14
N GLU A 436 -31.34 -1.45 0.44
CA GLU A 436 -31.13 -0.70 1.68
C GLU A 436 -30.96 -1.59 2.92
N TRP A 437 -31.42 -2.85 2.85
CA TRP A 437 -31.25 -3.88 3.89
C TRP A 437 -30.08 -4.81 3.62
N GLN A 438 -29.37 -4.69 2.50
CA GLN A 438 -28.31 -5.64 2.10
C GLN A 438 -26.91 -5.12 2.45
N GLU A 439 -25.99 -6.05 2.75
CA GLU A 439 -24.55 -5.80 2.83
C GLU A 439 -23.81 -6.86 2.01
N PHE A 440 -22.93 -6.43 1.10
CA PHE A 440 -22.24 -7.34 0.18
C PHE A 440 -21.04 -8.01 0.84
N ASP A 441 -20.90 -9.32 0.62
CA ASP A 441 -19.65 -10.02 0.88
C ASP A 441 -18.64 -9.62 -0.22
N VAL A 442 -17.72 -8.71 0.09
CA VAL A 442 -16.78 -8.14 -0.90
C VAL A 442 -15.93 -9.23 -1.55
N ASP A 443 -15.38 -10.17 -0.77
CA ASP A 443 -14.49 -11.24 -1.28
C ASP A 443 -15.27 -12.33 -2.05
N ALA A 444 -16.48 -12.70 -1.61
CA ALA A 444 -17.31 -13.64 -2.37
C ALA A 444 -17.87 -13.00 -3.65
N SER A 445 -18.18 -11.69 -3.62
CA SER A 445 -18.59 -10.93 -4.81
C SER A 445 -17.44 -10.79 -5.81
N MET A 446 -16.23 -10.42 -5.36
CA MET A 446 -15.02 -10.42 -6.19
C MET A 446 -14.78 -11.81 -6.80
N GLN A 447 -14.81 -12.87 -5.99
CA GLN A 447 -14.64 -14.24 -6.49
C GLN A 447 -15.68 -14.57 -7.56
N LYS A 448 -16.97 -14.45 -7.24
CA LYS A 448 -18.07 -14.81 -8.15
C LYS A 448 -18.01 -14.00 -9.45
N THR A 449 -17.49 -12.79 -9.40
CA THR A 449 -17.35 -11.93 -10.58
C THR A 449 -16.13 -12.31 -11.42
N VAL A 450 -14.99 -12.65 -10.80
CA VAL A 450 -13.82 -13.22 -11.51
C VAL A 450 -14.18 -14.60 -12.10
N GLU A 451 -14.87 -15.46 -11.37
CA GLU A 451 -15.35 -16.77 -11.86
C GLU A 451 -16.39 -16.63 -12.97
N GLY A 452 -17.31 -15.65 -12.87
CA GLY A 452 -18.20 -15.27 -13.97
C GLY A 452 -17.45 -14.80 -15.21
N PHE A 453 -16.32 -14.12 -15.04
CA PHE A 453 -15.44 -13.69 -16.12
C PHE A 453 -14.64 -14.86 -16.74
N LEU A 454 -14.26 -15.85 -15.94
CA LEU A 454 -13.65 -17.12 -16.42
C LEU A 454 -14.65 -18.00 -17.19
N THR A 455 -15.93 -17.97 -16.81
CA THR A 455 -16.96 -18.89 -17.33
C THR A 455 -17.81 -18.31 -18.47
N ASN A 456 -17.92 -16.98 -18.60
CA ASN A 456 -18.76 -16.35 -19.62
C ASN A 456 -17.93 -15.82 -20.82
N PRO A 457 -18.08 -16.39 -22.04
CA PRO A 457 -17.29 -15.98 -23.21
C PRO A 457 -17.66 -14.59 -23.74
N ASN A 458 -18.92 -14.19 -23.58
CA ASN A 458 -19.45 -12.97 -24.16
C ASN A 458 -19.30 -11.80 -23.16
N HIS A 459 -18.74 -10.69 -23.63
CA HIS A 459 -18.54 -9.47 -22.86
C HIS A 459 -19.85 -9.01 -22.20
N ASP A 460 -19.95 -9.06 -20.87
CA ASP A 460 -21.02 -8.41 -20.12
C ASP A 460 -20.48 -7.08 -19.55
N PRO A 461 -20.89 -5.92 -20.08
CA PRO A 461 -20.42 -4.62 -19.59
C PRO A 461 -20.81 -4.36 -18.13
N ASN A 462 -21.91 -4.95 -17.67
CA ASN A 462 -22.40 -4.77 -16.29
C ASN A 462 -21.43 -5.38 -15.28
N VAL A 463 -20.71 -6.45 -15.65
CA VAL A 463 -19.71 -7.10 -14.80
C VAL A 463 -18.56 -6.14 -14.45
N LEU A 464 -18.03 -5.41 -15.45
CA LEU A 464 -16.95 -4.44 -15.24
C LEU A 464 -17.45 -3.21 -14.49
N GLN A 465 -18.65 -2.71 -14.79
CA GLN A 465 -19.25 -1.58 -14.08
C GLN A 465 -19.60 -1.92 -12.61
N ASN A 466 -19.95 -3.16 -12.33
CA ASN A 466 -20.16 -3.62 -10.95
C ASN A 466 -18.84 -3.81 -10.19
N LEU A 467 -17.78 -4.28 -10.87
CA LEU A 467 -16.44 -4.36 -10.28
C LEU A 467 -15.86 -2.98 -9.94
N SER A 468 -15.93 -2.00 -10.84
CA SER A 468 -15.43 -0.64 -10.55
C SER A 468 -16.17 -0.01 -9.38
N LYS A 469 -17.52 -0.15 -9.31
CA LYS A 469 -18.32 0.26 -8.14
C LYS A 469 -17.95 -0.47 -6.84
N LEU A 470 -17.45 -1.70 -6.92
CA LEU A 470 -17.01 -2.48 -5.74
C LEU A 470 -15.64 -2.02 -5.22
N VAL A 471 -14.78 -1.52 -6.11
CA VAL A 471 -13.33 -1.30 -5.94
C VAL A 471 -12.99 0.18 -5.66
N ALA A 472 -13.83 0.82 -4.83
CA ALA A 472 -13.73 2.23 -4.49
C ALA A 472 -12.60 2.60 -3.51
N SER A 473 -11.78 1.65 -3.04
CA SER A 473 -10.74 1.88 -2.02
C SER A 473 -9.48 1.04 -2.25
N GLY A 474 -8.33 1.54 -1.79
CA GLY A 474 -7.01 0.95 -2.04
C GLY A 474 -6.86 -0.50 -1.57
N LEU A 475 -7.46 -0.88 -0.44
CA LEU A 475 -7.43 -2.26 0.05
C LEU A 475 -8.25 -3.23 -0.82
N ARG A 476 -9.37 -2.76 -1.42
CA ARG A 476 -10.14 -3.55 -2.38
C ARG A 476 -9.44 -3.66 -3.73
N GLN A 477 -8.74 -2.60 -4.14
CA GLN A 477 -7.86 -2.62 -5.31
C GLN A 477 -6.73 -3.63 -5.13
N GLN A 478 -6.06 -3.65 -3.96
CA GLN A 478 -5.01 -4.63 -3.65
C GLN A 478 -5.53 -6.07 -3.60
N ALA A 479 -6.71 -6.30 -3.02
CA ALA A 479 -7.35 -7.62 -3.01
C ALA A 479 -7.68 -8.11 -4.43
N LEU A 480 -8.24 -7.23 -5.27
CA LEU A 480 -8.50 -7.53 -6.69
C LEU A 480 -7.20 -7.82 -7.44
N TYR A 481 -6.17 -6.98 -7.29
CA TYR A 481 -4.86 -7.20 -7.92
C TYR A 481 -4.26 -8.55 -7.55
N THR A 482 -4.23 -8.88 -6.25
CA THR A 482 -3.71 -10.17 -5.75
C THR A 482 -4.50 -11.35 -6.32
N LYS A 483 -5.83 -11.20 -6.48
CA LYS A 483 -6.68 -12.24 -7.07
C LYS A 483 -6.44 -12.38 -8.58
N ILE A 484 -6.23 -11.28 -9.30
CA ILE A 484 -5.85 -11.30 -10.72
C ILE A 484 -4.49 -11.99 -10.89
N MET A 485 -3.48 -11.61 -10.11
CA MET A 485 -2.14 -12.22 -10.16
C MET A 485 -2.14 -13.73 -9.88
N THR A 486 -2.93 -14.19 -8.90
CA THR A 486 -3.08 -15.63 -8.63
C THR A 486 -3.80 -16.36 -9.76
N THR A 487 -4.79 -15.75 -10.42
CA THR A 487 -5.46 -16.33 -11.60
C THR A 487 -4.58 -16.33 -12.86
N LEU A 488 -3.70 -15.33 -13.05
CA LEU A 488 -2.72 -15.31 -14.14
C LEU A 488 -1.66 -16.41 -13.97
N LYS A 489 -1.23 -16.68 -12.73
CA LYS A 489 -0.27 -17.73 -12.37
C LYS A 489 -0.84 -19.17 -12.52
N ASP A 490 -2.15 -19.33 -12.66
CA ASP A 490 -2.79 -20.63 -12.90
C ASP A 490 -2.58 -21.08 -14.36
N SER A 491 -2.02 -22.28 -14.55
CA SER A 491 -1.75 -22.87 -15.87
C SER A 491 -2.99 -23.47 -16.55
N SER A 492 -4.09 -23.67 -15.81
CA SER A 492 -5.35 -24.21 -16.36
C SER A 492 -6.20 -23.18 -17.11
N VAL A 493 -5.91 -21.88 -16.94
CA VAL A 493 -6.69 -20.78 -17.54
C VAL A 493 -6.21 -20.48 -18.98
N PRO A 494 -7.09 -20.54 -20.00
CA PRO A 494 -6.74 -20.21 -21.39
C PRO A 494 -6.20 -18.79 -21.58
N GLY A 495 -5.21 -18.62 -22.47
CA GLY A 495 -4.55 -17.32 -22.72
C GLY A 495 -5.50 -16.18 -23.09
N LYS A 496 -6.50 -16.43 -23.95
CA LYS A 496 -7.53 -15.45 -24.31
C LYS A 496 -8.32 -14.91 -23.10
N ILE A 497 -8.47 -15.71 -22.04
CA ILE A 497 -9.13 -15.29 -20.80
C ILE A 497 -8.16 -14.47 -19.93
N LYS A 498 -6.87 -14.83 -19.91
CA LYS A 498 -5.81 -14.03 -19.24
C LYS A 498 -5.70 -12.63 -19.84
N TYR A 499 -5.69 -12.48 -21.17
CA TYR A 499 -5.68 -11.16 -21.84
C TYR A 499 -6.90 -10.30 -21.47
N ARG A 500 -8.12 -10.88 -21.50
CA ARG A 500 -9.34 -10.17 -21.06
C ARG A 500 -9.25 -9.73 -19.59
N LEU A 501 -8.64 -10.53 -18.72
CA LEU A 501 -8.45 -10.22 -17.30
C LEU A 501 -7.44 -9.07 -17.10
N LEU A 502 -6.37 -9.04 -17.90
CA LEU A 502 -5.40 -7.93 -17.92
C LEU A 502 -6.04 -6.62 -18.40
N ALA A 503 -6.85 -6.65 -19.47
CA ALA A 503 -7.56 -5.47 -19.97
C ALA A 503 -8.51 -4.89 -18.91
N ALA A 504 -9.26 -5.76 -18.23
CA ALA A 504 -10.10 -5.38 -17.10
C ALA A 504 -9.29 -4.81 -15.92
N ALA A 505 -8.12 -5.39 -15.62
CA ALA A 505 -7.22 -4.92 -14.57
C ALA A 505 -6.72 -3.50 -14.86
N VAL A 506 -6.24 -3.25 -16.09
CA VAL A 506 -5.79 -1.94 -16.56
C VAL A 506 -6.90 -0.90 -16.47
N ASP A 507 -8.11 -1.22 -16.96
CA ASP A 507 -9.21 -0.26 -16.98
C ASP A 507 -9.72 0.09 -15.58
N ILE A 508 -9.81 -0.90 -14.68
CA ILE A 508 -10.35 -0.70 -13.32
C ILE A 508 -9.28 -0.12 -12.38
N LEU A 509 -8.09 -0.73 -12.30
CA LEU A 509 -7.06 -0.32 -11.35
C LEU A 509 -6.28 0.92 -11.84
N GLY A 510 -6.10 1.07 -13.17
CA GLY A 510 -5.38 2.19 -13.77
C GLY A 510 -6.12 3.53 -13.71
N LYS A 511 -7.44 3.55 -13.46
CA LYS A 511 -8.24 4.79 -13.32
C LYS A 511 -8.28 5.34 -11.89
N HIS A 512 -7.98 4.54 -10.88
CA HIS A 512 -8.16 4.89 -9.46
C HIS A 512 -6.85 5.11 -8.68
N SER A 513 -5.71 5.14 -9.38
CA SER A 513 -4.37 5.32 -8.81
C SER A 513 -4.05 6.76 -8.36
N SER A 514 -4.95 7.73 -8.59
CA SER A 514 -4.72 9.16 -8.34
C SER A 514 -5.03 9.66 -6.92
N GLY A 515 -5.49 8.80 -6.00
CA GLY A 515 -5.86 9.25 -4.64
C GLY A 515 -6.00 8.18 -3.55
N ALA A 516 -5.56 6.95 -3.80
CA ALA A 516 -5.59 5.86 -2.82
C ALA A 516 -4.17 5.39 -2.45
N SER A 517 -4.03 4.66 -1.34
CA SER A 517 -2.74 4.09 -0.93
C SER A 517 -2.08 3.29 -2.08
N PRO A 518 -0.76 3.45 -2.33
CA PRO A 518 -0.12 2.85 -3.48
C PRO A 518 -0.21 1.31 -3.45
N LEU A 519 -0.56 0.73 -4.59
CA LEU A 519 -0.65 -0.72 -4.76
C LEU A 519 0.72 -1.38 -4.55
N ILE A 520 0.73 -2.50 -3.84
CA ILE A 520 1.87 -3.40 -3.76
C ILE A 520 1.81 -4.28 -5.01
N LEU A 521 2.54 -3.84 -6.04
CA LEU A 521 2.63 -4.50 -7.34
C LEU A 521 3.69 -5.61 -7.32
N ASP A 522 3.48 -6.68 -8.09
CA ASP A 522 4.51 -7.69 -8.39
C ASP A 522 5.53 -7.10 -9.40
N ARG A 523 6.77 -7.62 -9.46
CA ARG A 523 7.78 -7.16 -10.44
C ARG A 523 7.46 -7.69 -11.83
N TRP A 524 7.74 -6.92 -12.88
CA TRP A 524 7.52 -7.36 -14.27
C TRP A 524 8.18 -8.73 -14.55
N ILE A 525 9.41 -8.96 -14.07
CA ILE A 525 10.16 -10.20 -14.34
C ILE A 525 9.51 -11.47 -13.76
N ASP A 526 8.75 -11.34 -12.67
CA ASP A 526 8.01 -12.47 -12.06
C ASP A 526 6.71 -12.80 -12.85
N ILE A 527 6.35 -11.97 -13.83
CA ILE A 527 5.10 -12.01 -14.60
C ILE A 527 5.39 -12.25 -16.09
N ALA A 528 6.47 -11.70 -16.62
CA ALA A 528 6.83 -11.73 -18.04
C ALA A 528 6.80 -13.15 -18.63
N PRO A 529 7.38 -14.20 -18.02
CA PRO A 529 7.35 -15.55 -18.59
C PRO A 529 5.93 -16.13 -18.71
N ILE A 530 5.01 -15.71 -17.82
CA ILE A 530 3.61 -16.14 -17.81
C ILE A 530 2.83 -15.52 -18.96
N LEU A 531 3.25 -14.33 -19.43
CA LEU A 531 2.59 -13.58 -20.50
C LEU A 531 3.26 -13.78 -21.87
N GLU A 532 4.58 -13.98 -21.91
CA GLU A 532 5.33 -14.34 -23.12
C GLU A 532 4.90 -15.71 -23.66
N GLY A 533 4.61 -16.67 -22.78
CA GLY A 533 4.03 -17.97 -23.14
C GLY A 533 2.59 -17.91 -23.67
N LEU A 534 1.97 -16.72 -23.78
CA LEU A 534 0.62 -16.51 -24.33
C LEU A 534 0.63 -15.88 -25.73
N LYS A 535 1.80 -15.55 -26.28
CA LYS A 535 1.92 -15.04 -27.66
C LYS A 535 1.36 -16.04 -28.66
N THR A 536 0.18 -15.73 -29.18
CA THR A 536 -0.42 -16.36 -30.37
C THR A 536 -0.55 -15.32 -31.46
N ASP A 537 -0.46 -15.74 -32.72
CA ASP A 537 -0.13 -14.90 -33.88
C ASP A 537 -0.86 -13.55 -33.95
N ASN A 538 -0.06 -12.48 -33.84
CA ASN A 538 -0.26 -11.18 -34.49
C ASN A 538 -1.56 -10.39 -34.16
N ASP A 539 -1.90 -10.24 -32.88
CA ASP A 539 -3.08 -9.49 -32.42
C ASP A 539 -2.67 -8.26 -31.58
N ASP A 540 -2.43 -7.13 -32.26
CA ASP A 540 -1.91 -5.84 -31.75
C ASP A 540 -2.62 -5.32 -30.49
N TYR A 541 -3.92 -5.58 -30.37
CA TYR A 541 -4.73 -5.27 -29.19
C TYR A 541 -4.18 -5.92 -27.91
N ASN A 542 -3.71 -7.17 -27.99
CA ASN A 542 -3.20 -7.92 -26.85
C ASN A 542 -1.84 -7.40 -26.38
N GLU A 543 -0.99 -6.93 -27.30
CA GLU A 543 0.30 -6.31 -26.97
C GLU A 543 0.10 -4.97 -26.26
N LYS A 544 -0.84 -4.14 -26.74
CA LYS A 544 -1.22 -2.88 -26.07
C LYS A 544 -1.72 -3.10 -24.64
N VAL A 545 -2.57 -4.10 -24.42
CA VAL A 545 -3.08 -4.45 -23.08
C VAL A 545 -1.97 -4.90 -22.13
N VAL A 546 -1.04 -5.75 -22.61
CA VAL A 546 0.10 -6.20 -21.81
C VAL A 546 1.06 -5.06 -21.49
N ARG A 547 1.34 -4.16 -22.44
CA ARG A 547 2.13 -2.94 -22.26
C ARG A 547 1.53 -2.04 -21.18
N ASP A 548 0.23 -1.76 -21.27
CA ASP A 548 -0.46 -0.92 -20.28
C ASP A 548 -0.42 -1.55 -18.88
N PHE A 549 -0.57 -2.89 -18.79
CA PHE A 549 -0.45 -3.61 -17.52
C PHE A 549 0.98 -3.54 -16.96
N LYS A 550 2.01 -3.72 -17.81
CA LYS A 550 3.43 -3.59 -17.44
C LYS A 550 3.72 -2.21 -16.85
N ILE A 551 3.32 -1.13 -17.54
CA ILE A 551 3.58 0.26 -17.11
C ILE A 551 2.81 0.59 -15.82
N LYS A 552 1.50 0.31 -15.79
CA LYS A 552 0.60 0.85 -14.75
C LYS A 552 0.48 -0.07 -13.52
N LEU A 553 0.78 -1.36 -13.65
CA LEU A 553 0.42 -2.40 -12.67
C LEU A 553 1.55 -3.42 -12.41
N THR A 554 2.81 -3.11 -12.73
CA THR A 554 3.98 -3.89 -12.28
C THR A 554 5.13 -2.99 -11.81
N GLN A 555 5.99 -3.49 -10.91
CA GLN A 555 7.21 -2.78 -10.54
C GLN A 555 8.24 -2.90 -11.67
N GLN A 556 8.81 -1.76 -12.10
CA GLN A 556 9.96 -1.76 -13.00
C GLN A 556 11.23 -2.22 -12.27
N PRO A 557 12.23 -2.81 -12.97
CA PRO A 557 13.44 -3.30 -12.33
C PRO A 557 14.30 -2.14 -11.77
N LEU A 558 14.23 -1.97 -10.45
CA LEU A 558 15.08 -1.04 -9.70
C LEU A 558 16.21 -1.84 -9.03
N LEU A 559 17.44 -1.67 -9.53
CA LEU A 559 18.63 -2.28 -8.94
C LEU A 559 19.19 -1.32 -7.88
N HIS A 560 19.11 -1.70 -6.61
CA HIS A 560 19.71 -0.91 -5.52
C HIS A 560 21.23 -1.13 -5.47
N ALA A 561 21.99 -0.08 -5.75
CA ALA A 561 23.44 -0.06 -5.59
C ALA A 561 23.82 0.36 -4.14
N PRO A 562 24.94 -0.14 -3.59
CA PRO A 562 25.40 0.26 -2.25
C PRO A 562 26.03 1.67 -2.21
N SER A 563 26.16 2.33 -3.36
CA SER A 563 26.76 3.66 -3.50
C SER A 563 26.43 4.26 -4.88
N ALA A 564 26.37 5.58 -4.94
CA ALA A 564 26.15 6.40 -6.14
C ALA A 564 26.86 5.83 -7.38
N CYS A 565 26.08 5.47 -8.39
CA CYS A 565 26.55 4.93 -9.66
C CYS A 565 27.08 6.06 -10.55
N ARG A 566 28.23 5.85 -11.18
CA ARG A 566 28.89 6.82 -12.07
C ARG A 566 28.84 6.41 -13.54
N SER A 567 28.92 5.11 -13.82
CA SER A 567 28.96 4.59 -15.18
C SER A 567 28.31 3.22 -15.26
N VAL A 568 27.62 2.95 -16.37
CA VAL A 568 26.98 1.68 -16.71
C VAL A 568 27.35 1.25 -18.13
N ALA A 569 27.46 -0.06 -18.36
CA ALA A 569 27.55 -0.63 -19.70
C ALA A 569 26.93 -2.04 -19.75
N PHE A 570 26.48 -2.48 -20.93
CA PHE A 570 26.03 -3.85 -21.18
C PHE A 570 27.18 -4.71 -21.72
N SER A 571 27.15 -6.02 -21.45
CA SER A 571 27.96 -7.01 -22.16
C SER A 571 27.47 -7.14 -23.61
N HIS A 572 28.35 -7.57 -24.52
CA HIS A 572 28.02 -7.73 -25.94
C HIS A 572 26.89 -8.74 -26.21
N ASP A 573 26.65 -9.69 -25.30
CA ASP A 573 25.55 -10.65 -25.37
C ASP A 573 24.26 -10.19 -24.64
N GLY A 574 24.26 -8.99 -24.04
CA GLY A 574 23.13 -8.40 -23.33
C GLY A 574 22.76 -9.06 -22.00
N LYS A 575 23.47 -10.10 -21.56
CA LYS A 575 23.12 -10.86 -20.33
C LYS A 575 23.66 -10.23 -19.05
N LEU A 576 24.73 -9.45 -19.14
CA LEU A 576 25.35 -8.80 -18.01
C LEU A 576 25.31 -7.28 -18.18
N VAL A 577 25.19 -6.61 -17.04
CA VAL A 577 25.44 -5.19 -16.89
C VAL A 577 26.64 -5.02 -15.97
N VAL A 578 27.49 -4.03 -16.26
CA VAL A 578 28.55 -3.57 -15.36
C VAL A 578 28.23 -2.16 -14.88
N SER A 579 28.53 -1.87 -13.60
CA SER A 579 28.42 -0.53 -13.04
C SER A 579 29.63 -0.12 -12.19
N GLY A 580 30.12 1.10 -12.42
CA GLY A 580 31.16 1.75 -11.61
C GLY A 580 30.56 2.62 -10.51
N HIS A 581 31.08 2.51 -9.28
CA HIS A 581 30.54 3.20 -8.11
C HIS A 581 31.51 4.19 -7.45
N SER A 582 30.92 5.18 -6.77
CA SER A 582 31.65 6.21 -6.02
C SER A 582 32.45 5.68 -4.82
N ASN A 583 32.23 4.43 -4.39
CA ASN A 583 33.00 3.76 -3.35
C ASN A 583 34.24 2.98 -3.86
N GLY A 584 34.60 3.11 -5.14
CA GLY A 584 35.74 2.43 -5.74
C GLY A 584 35.51 0.96 -6.11
N THR A 585 34.25 0.50 -6.09
CA THR A 585 33.88 -0.85 -6.56
C THR A 585 33.31 -0.83 -7.97
N VAL A 586 33.53 -1.91 -8.70
CA VAL A 586 32.79 -2.24 -9.93
C VAL A 586 31.91 -3.45 -9.64
N ARG A 587 30.67 -3.43 -10.10
CA ARG A 587 29.69 -4.51 -9.92
C ARG A 587 29.25 -5.06 -11.26
N LEU A 588 29.08 -6.37 -11.33
CA LEU A 588 28.39 -7.06 -12.41
C LEU A 588 26.99 -7.43 -11.93
N TRP A 589 26.01 -7.37 -12.84
CA TRP A 589 24.60 -7.68 -12.58
C TRP A 589 24.12 -8.65 -13.64
N SER A 590 23.36 -9.67 -13.24
CA SER A 590 22.68 -10.55 -14.19
C SER A 590 21.37 -9.93 -14.62
N MET A 591 21.16 -9.82 -15.93
CA MET A 591 19.89 -9.39 -16.51
C MET A 591 18.78 -10.43 -16.36
N GLU A 592 19.14 -11.71 -16.18
CA GLU A 592 18.20 -12.81 -15.96
C GLU A 592 17.63 -12.81 -14.53
N THR A 593 18.48 -12.59 -13.52
CA THR A 593 18.04 -12.60 -12.12
C THR A 593 17.73 -11.22 -11.55
N THR A 594 18.18 -10.14 -12.19
CA THR A 594 18.19 -8.76 -11.67
C THR A 594 18.93 -8.60 -10.33
N GLU A 595 19.95 -9.43 -10.11
CA GLU A 595 20.79 -9.41 -8.91
C GLU A 595 22.26 -9.09 -9.23
N ALA A 596 22.95 -8.48 -8.26
CA ALA A 596 24.40 -8.27 -8.34
C ALA A 596 25.15 -9.59 -8.16
N LEU A 597 26.10 -9.86 -9.06
CA LEU A 597 27.02 -10.99 -8.93
C LEU A 597 28.06 -10.67 -7.84
N GLU A 598 27.98 -11.38 -6.72
CA GLU A 598 28.92 -11.25 -5.59
C GLU A 598 30.07 -12.27 -5.69
N PRO A 599 31.34 -11.88 -5.45
CA PRO A 599 31.77 -10.58 -4.91
C PRO A 599 31.89 -9.47 -5.97
N PRO A 600 31.78 -8.19 -5.58
CA PRO A 600 32.12 -7.06 -6.43
C PRO A 600 33.63 -7.00 -6.69
N LEU A 601 33.97 -6.45 -7.86
CA LEU A 601 35.34 -6.16 -8.26
C LEU A 601 35.90 -5.04 -7.37
N LYS A 602 36.96 -5.33 -6.62
CA LYS A 602 37.58 -4.44 -5.63
C LYS A 602 39.06 -4.26 -5.95
N GLY A 603 39.53 -3.01 -5.90
CA GLY A 603 40.96 -2.72 -6.05
C GLY A 603 41.29 -1.25 -6.33
N HIS A 604 40.35 -0.47 -6.88
CA HIS A 604 40.51 0.97 -6.99
C HIS A 604 40.50 1.66 -5.62
N ARG A 605 41.23 2.77 -5.52
CA ARG A 605 41.37 3.58 -4.29
C ARG A 605 40.57 4.89 -4.30
N GLY A 606 39.94 5.21 -5.42
CA GLY A 606 39.07 6.38 -5.61
C GLY A 606 37.77 5.98 -6.31
N MET A 607 36.90 6.95 -6.59
CA MET A 607 35.64 6.68 -7.31
C MET A 607 35.94 6.05 -8.67
N VAL A 608 35.15 5.06 -9.09
CA VAL A 608 35.19 4.59 -10.48
C VAL A 608 34.34 5.55 -11.30
N ARG A 609 34.93 6.20 -12.31
CA ARG A 609 34.23 7.19 -13.14
C ARG A 609 33.62 6.56 -14.38
N SER A 610 34.30 5.59 -15.00
CA SER A 610 33.85 4.92 -16.22
C SER A 610 34.16 3.43 -16.20
N VAL A 611 33.25 2.63 -16.78
CA VAL A 611 33.39 1.19 -17.00
C VAL A 611 32.96 0.82 -18.42
N ALA A 612 33.59 -0.20 -19.00
CA ALA A 612 33.19 -0.79 -20.28
C ALA A 612 33.51 -2.28 -20.34
N PHE A 613 32.75 -3.06 -21.13
CA PHE A 613 33.07 -4.45 -21.45
C PHE A 613 33.98 -4.55 -22.68
N SER A 614 34.80 -5.60 -22.74
CA SER A 614 35.46 -6.01 -23.98
C SER A 614 34.44 -6.53 -25.01
N PRO A 615 34.75 -6.47 -26.32
CA PRO A 615 33.84 -6.97 -27.37
C PRO A 615 33.48 -8.45 -27.22
N ASP A 616 34.36 -9.26 -26.62
CA ASP A 616 34.11 -10.68 -26.34
C ASP A 616 33.38 -10.94 -25.00
N GLY A 617 33.05 -9.89 -24.24
CA GLY A 617 32.35 -9.94 -22.96
C GLY A 617 33.17 -10.51 -21.78
N LYS A 618 34.40 -10.99 -22.00
CA LYS A 618 35.19 -11.68 -20.96
C LYS A 618 35.93 -10.75 -20.01
N HIS A 619 36.16 -9.51 -20.42
CA HIS A 619 36.88 -8.52 -19.63
C HIS A 619 36.03 -7.27 -19.40
N VAL A 620 36.26 -6.64 -18.26
CA VAL A 620 35.78 -5.29 -17.95
C VAL A 620 37.00 -4.39 -17.81
N VAL A 621 36.91 -3.17 -18.33
CA VAL A 621 37.85 -2.09 -18.04
C VAL A 621 37.20 -1.03 -17.16
N SER A 622 37.96 -0.43 -16.25
CA SER A 622 37.48 0.68 -15.41
C SER A 622 38.53 1.78 -15.24
N GLY A 623 38.08 3.03 -15.33
CA GLY A 623 38.86 4.24 -15.03
C GLY A 623 38.44 4.87 -13.70
N SER A 624 39.40 5.38 -12.91
CA SER A 624 39.15 5.88 -11.56
C SER A 624 39.87 7.19 -11.21
N GLU A 625 39.35 7.85 -10.17
CA GLU A 625 40.03 8.97 -9.51
C GLU A 625 41.38 8.60 -8.89
N ASP A 626 41.69 7.31 -8.70
CA ASP A 626 43.03 6.86 -8.29
C ASP A 626 44.09 6.94 -9.40
N LYS A 627 43.74 7.51 -10.56
CA LYS A 627 44.60 7.75 -11.73
C LYS A 627 44.99 6.50 -12.51
N THR A 628 44.45 5.34 -12.15
CA THR A 628 44.71 4.07 -12.84
C THR A 628 43.56 3.66 -13.74
N VAL A 629 43.89 2.91 -14.79
CA VAL A 629 42.93 2.07 -15.51
C VAL A 629 43.17 0.62 -15.08
N ARG A 630 42.10 -0.14 -14.85
CA ARG A 630 42.18 -1.56 -14.47
C ARG A 630 41.40 -2.43 -15.43
N LEU A 631 41.94 -3.63 -15.69
CA LEU A 631 41.19 -4.72 -16.31
C LEU A 631 40.76 -5.72 -15.23
N TRP A 632 39.63 -6.35 -15.48
CA TRP A 632 39.02 -7.37 -14.64
C TRP A 632 38.54 -8.51 -15.52
N ASN A 633 38.68 -9.74 -15.05
CA ASN A 633 38.04 -10.87 -15.70
C ASN A 633 36.58 -10.96 -15.23
N ALA A 634 35.63 -10.96 -16.16
CA ALA A 634 34.20 -10.91 -15.87
C ALA A 634 33.65 -12.24 -15.29
N GLU A 635 34.30 -13.37 -15.58
CA GLU A 635 33.92 -14.71 -15.13
C GLU A 635 34.47 -15.00 -13.72
N THR A 636 35.78 -14.85 -13.52
CA THR A 636 36.41 -15.09 -12.21
C THR A 636 36.09 -13.99 -11.21
N ARG A 637 35.82 -12.76 -11.70
CA ARG A 637 35.57 -11.53 -10.93
C ARG A 637 36.79 -11.08 -10.12
N GLU A 638 37.97 -11.29 -10.69
CA GLU A 638 39.25 -10.87 -10.14
C GLU A 638 39.90 -9.78 -11.00
N ALA A 639 40.87 -9.07 -10.43
CA ALA A 639 41.70 -8.14 -11.18
C ALA A 639 42.54 -8.92 -12.19
N ASP A 640 42.35 -8.64 -13.47
CA ASP A 640 43.17 -9.20 -14.52
C ASP A 640 44.46 -8.37 -14.60
N GLY A 641 45.53 -8.87 -13.97
CA GLY A 641 46.88 -8.31 -13.97
C GLY A 641 47.07 -6.99 -13.21
N ARG A 642 48.20 -6.31 -13.52
CA ARG A 642 48.55 -5.00 -12.92
C ARG A 642 47.68 -3.87 -13.49
N PRO A 643 47.41 -2.81 -12.71
CA PRO A 643 46.81 -1.58 -13.25
C PRO A 643 47.68 -0.97 -14.35
N LEU A 644 47.03 -0.28 -15.27
CA LEU A 644 47.67 0.56 -16.28
C LEU A 644 47.91 1.94 -15.64
N GLU A 645 49.18 2.31 -15.50
CA GLU A 645 49.63 3.53 -14.82
C GLU A 645 50.32 4.47 -15.82
N GLY A 646 50.05 5.77 -15.71
CA GLY A 646 50.66 6.78 -16.59
C GLY A 646 49.90 8.11 -16.68
N HIS A 647 48.60 8.12 -16.37
CA HIS A 647 47.85 9.37 -16.19
C HIS A 647 48.30 10.11 -14.93
N ARG A 648 48.33 11.44 -15.01
CA ARG A 648 48.77 12.33 -13.93
C ARG A 648 47.62 12.79 -13.03
N SER A 649 46.38 12.65 -13.49
CA SER A 649 45.16 12.98 -12.76
C SER A 649 44.10 11.87 -12.91
N ARG A 650 42.87 12.13 -12.46
CA ARG A 650 41.74 11.20 -12.51
C ARG A 650 41.51 10.70 -13.94
N VAL A 651 41.15 9.42 -14.10
CA VAL A 651 40.65 8.91 -15.37
C VAL A 651 39.13 9.03 -15.35
N GLU A 652 38.58 9.81 -16.28
CA GLU A 652 37.14 10.10 -16.36
C GLU A 652 36.41 9.12 -17.29
N SER A 653 37.06 8.68 -18.37
CA SER A 653 36.44 7.77 -19.36
C SER A 653 37.41 6.70 -19.87
N VAL A 654 36.88 5.50 -20.11
CA VAL A 654 37.59 4.36 -20.72
C VAL A 654 36.71 3.65 -21.75
N ALA A 655 37.31 3.12 -22.82
CA ALA A 655 36.64 2.26 -23.80
C ALA A 655 37.61 1.22 -24.38
N PHE A 656 37.10 0.06 -24.80
CA PHE A 656 37.85 -0.94 -25.57
C PHE A 656 37.80 -0.64 -27.06
N SER A 657 38.84 -1.03 -27.80
CA SER A 657 38.81 -1.10 -29.27
C SER A 657 37.87 -2.21 -29.75
N PRO A 658 37.28 -2.11 -30.97
CA PRO A 658 36.40 -3.15 -31.50
C PRO A 658 37.05 -4.53 -31.67
N ASP A 659 38.40 -4.58 -31.78
CA ASP A 659 39.17 -5.82 -31.84
C ASP A 659 39.59 -6.36 -30.45
N GLY A 660 39.27 -5.63 -29.37
CA GLY A 660 39.57 -5.97 -27.98
C GLY A 660 41.04 -5.88 -27.57
N LYS A 661 41.95 -5.50 -28.48
CA LYS A 661 43.40 -5.49 -28.21
C LYS A 661 43.90 -4.23 -27.51
N HIS A 662 43.12 -3.14 -27.58
CA HIS A 662 43.50 -1.86 -27.02
C HIS A 662 42.42 -1.30 -26.11
N VAL A 663 42.84 -0.46 -25.17
CA VAL A 663 41.98 0.40 -24.35
C VAL A 663 42.36 1.84 -24.63
N VAL A 664 41.37 2.72 -24.77
CA VAL A 664 41.56 4.18 -24.74
C VAL A 664 41.08 4.74 -23.41
N SER A 665 41.78 5.75 -22.88
CA SER A 665 41.35 6.47 -21.68
C SER A 665 41.51 7.99 -21.80
N GLY A 666 40.54 8.74 -21.29
CA GLY A 666 40.56 10.20 -21.15
C GLY A 666 40.68 10.62 -19.68
N SER A 667 41.43 11.70 -19.40
CA SER A 667 41.77 12.12 -18.04
C SER A 667 41.66 13.63 -17.80
N ASP A 668 41.47 13.98 -16.52
CA ASP A 668 41.67 15.31 -15.94
C ASP A 668 43.08 15.91 -16.23
N ASP A 669 44.06 15.11 -16.67
CA ASP A 669 45.38 15.61 -17.11
C ASP A 669 45.40 16.19 -18.54
N ALA A 670 44.23 16.32 -19.17
CA ALA A 670 44.00 16.81 -20.53
C ALA A 670 44.59 15.94 -21.65
N THR A 671 45.03 14.71 -21.34
CA THR A 671 45.52 13.75 -22.34
C THR A 671 44.53 12.62 -22.61
N VAL A 672 44.61 12.06 -23.82
CA VAL A 672 44.05 10.74 -24.14
C VAL A 672 45.20 9.74 -24.24
N ARG A 673 45.06 8.53 -23.68
CA ARG A 673 46.06 7.47 -23.77
C ARG A 673 45.51 6.24 -24.46
N LEU A 674 46.33 5.64 -25.31
CA LEU A 674 46.08 4.32 -25.91
C LEU A 674 46.95 3.30 -25.18
N TRP A 675 46.35 2.18 -24.77
CA TRP A 675 47.00 1.12 -24.01
C TRP A 675 46.85 -0.21 -24.75
N ASN A 676 47.92 -0.99 -24.75
CA ASN A 676 47.89 -2.37 -25.22
C ASN A 676 47.37 -3.28 -24.10
N VAL A 677 46.36 -4.12 -24.39
CA VAL A 677 45.76 -5.03 -23.40
C VAL A 677 46.71 -6.18 -23.04
N GLU A 678 47.50 -6.67 -24.01
CA GLU A 678 48.39 -7.81 -23.83
C GLU A 678 49.68 -7.40 -23.08
N THR A 679 50.37 -6.34 -23.53
CA THR A 679 51.63 -5.89 -22.89
C THR A 679 51.40 -5.07 -21.62
N ARG A 680 50.21 -4.46 -21.47
CA ARG A 680 49.84 -3.56 -20.36
C ARG A 680 50.75 -2.32 -20.29
N GLU A 681 51.07 -1.78 -21.45
CA GLU A 681 51.88 -0.57 -21.63
C GLU A 681 51.11 0.45 -22.46
N ALA A 682 51.51 1.73 -22.35
CA ALA A 682 50.92 2.81 -23.13
C ALA A 682 51.54 2.82 -24.53
N ASP A 683 50.74 2.54 -25.56
CA ASP A 683 51.13 2.64 -26.96
C ASP A 683 51.32 4.10 -27.40
N GLY A 684 50.63 5.05 -26.75
CA GLY A 684 50.80 6.47 -27.06
C GLY A 684 50.05 7.38 -26.11
N THR A 685 50.47 8.64 -26.08
CA THR A 685 49.73 9.75 -25.46
C THR A 685 49.35 10.73 -26.57
N LEU A 686 48.06 10.98 -26.70
CA LEU A 686 47.46 11.90 -27.65
C LEU A 686 47.23 13.23 -26.93
N GLU A 687 48.00 14.25 -27.31
CA GLU A 687 47.98 15.58 -26.69
C GLU A 687 47.31 16.60 -27.62
N GLY A 688 46.53 17.53 -27.06
CA GLY A 688 45.89 18.61 -27.85
C GLY A 688 44.66 19.25 -27.21
N HIS A 689 44.01 18.59 -26.26
CA HIS A 689 43.02 19.26 -25.39
C HIS A 689 43.72 20.17 -24.38
N ARG A 690 43.03 21.24 -23.95
CA ARG A 690 43.57 22.24 -23.01
C ARG A 690 43.02 22.12 -21.58
N PHE A 691 41.99 21.30 -21.40
CA PHE A 691 41.25 21.09 -20.17
C PHE A 691 40.91 19.58 -20.05
N PRO A 692 40.40 19.09 -18.91
CA PRO A 692 40.03 17.70 -18.71
C PRO A 692 39.33 17.04 -19.89
N VAL A 693 39.75 15.82 -20.24
CA VAL A 693 39.06 14.97 -21.21
C VAL A 693 38.06 14.12 -20.45
N THR A 694 36.78 14.39 -20.69
CA THR A 694 35.65 13.80 -19.96
C THR A 694 35.18 12.48 -20.54
N SER A 695 35.29 12.32 -21.86
CA SER A 695 34.75 11.16 -22.56
C SER A 695 35.60 10.79 -23.77
N VAL A 696 35.79 9.48 -23.97
CA VAL A 696 36.49 8.90 -25.12
C VAL A 696 35.70 7.71 -25.68
N ALA A 697 35.73 7.52 -26.99
CA ALA A 697 35.18 6.33 -27.64
C ALA A 697 35.98 5.96 -28.91
N PHE A 698 36.02 4.68 -29.26
CA PHE A 698 36.50 4.22 -30.57
C PHE A 698 35.39 4.27 -31.61
N SER A 699 35.74 4.49 -32.87
CA SER A 699 34.83 4.21 -33.99
C SER A 699 34.60 2.69 -34.11
N PRO A 700 33.38 2.24 -34.47
CA PRO A 700 33.10 0.82 -34.72
C PRO A 700 34.03 0.18 -35.78
N ASP A 701 34.55 0.95 -36.73
CA ASP A 701 35.55 0.46 -37.71
C ASP A 701 37.00 0.36 -37.16
N GLY A 702 37.22 0.79 -35.92
CA GLY A 702 38.51 0.71 -35.21
C GLY A 702 39.58 1.73 -35.66
N LYS A 703 39.30 2.59 -36.65
CA LYS A 703 40.32 3.47 -37.25
C LYS A 703 40.50 4.81 -36.53
N ARG A 704 39.47 5.26 -35.80
CA ARG A 704 39.47 6.57 -35.13
C ARG A 704 39.10 6.46 -33.66
N ILE A 705 39.57 7.43 -32.89
CA ILE A 705 39.10 7.73 -31.53
C ILE A 705 38.43 9.10 -31.59
N VAL A 706 37.34 9.27 -30.84
CA VAL A 706 36.75 10.58 -30.53
C VAL A 706 36.98 10.90 -29.06
N SER A 707 37.22 12.18 -28.75
CA SER A 707 37.29 12.68 -27.37
C SER A 707 36.52 13.98 -27.18
N GLY A 708 35.77 14.06 -26.08
CA GLY A 708 35.12 15.28 -25.59
C GLY A 708 35.87 15.85 -24.39
N SER A 709 35.88 17.18 -24.26
CA SER A 709 36.60 17.88 -23.20
C SER A 709 35.85 19.11 -22.67
N TRP A 710 36.22 19.51 -21.45
CA TRP A 710 35.87 20.79 -20.86
C TRP A 710 36.43 22.01 -21.63
N ASP A 711 37.30 21.82 -22.61
CA ASP A 711 37.72 22.89 -23.53
C ASP A 711 36.67 23.28 -24.59
N GLY A 712 35.52 22.60 -24.59
CA GLY A 712 34.40 22.86 -25.50
C GLY A 712 34.65 22.35 -26.93
N MET A 713 35.57 21.39 -27.09
CA MET A 713 35.89 20.77 -28.37
C MET A 713 35.60 19.27 -28.35
N VAL A 714 35.19 18.76 -29.51
CA VAL A 714 35.20 17.33 -29.81
C VAL A 714 36.31 17.08 -30.84
N ARG A 715 37.28 16.22 -30.49
CA ARG A 715 38.44 15.89 -31.33
C ARG A 715 38.36 14.48 -31.87
N LEU A 716 38.87 14.31 -33.09
CA LEU A 716 39.12 13.03 -33.74
C LEU A 716 40.62 12.76 -33.78
N TRP A 717 40.99 11.51 -33.57
CA TRP A 717 42.37 11.01 -33.59
C TRP A 717 42.45 9.76 -34.45
N ASN A 718 43.55 9.61 -35.18
CA ASN A 718 43.82 8.41 -35.98
C ASN A 718 44.53 7.37 -35.09
N VAL A 719 44.01 6.14 -35.05
CA VAL A 719 44.54 5.06 -34.19
C VAL A 719 45.89 4.53 -34.68
N GLU A 720 46.10 4.49 -35.99
CA GLU A 720 47.31 3.97 -36.63
C GLU A 720 48.47 4.98 -36.56
N THR A 721 48.24 6.25 -36.93
CA THR A 721 49.29 7.28 -36.89
C THR A 721 49.51 7.85 -35.49
N ARG A 722 48.52 7.72 -34.60
CA ARG A 722 48.53 8.29 -33.23
C ARG A 722 48.59 9.83 -33.23
N GLU A 723 48.03 10.45 -34.25
CA GLU A 723 47.98 11.91 -34.43
C GLU A 723 46.55 12.45 -34.38
N ALA A 724 46.43 13.77 -34.17
CA ALA A 724 45.16 14.46 -34.26
C ALA A 724 44.68 14.48 -35.72
N ASP A 725 43.60 13.74 -35.98
CA ASP A 725 42.91 13.73 -37.28
C ASP A 725 42.16 15.06 -37.48
N GLY A 726 41.68 15.68 -36.39
CA GLY A 726 41.26 17.08 -36.36
C GLY A 726 40.16 17.35 -35.32
N THR A 727 39.50 18.50 -35.42
CA THR A 727 38.42 18.91 -34.52
C THR A 727 37.08 18.98 -35.27
N LEU A 728 35.97 18.65 -34.62
CA LEU A 728 34.63 18.88 -35.13
C LEU A 728 34.25 20.35 -34.87
N GLU A 729 33.89 21.08 -35.92
CA GLU A 729 33.79 22.55 -35.89
C GLU A 729 32.44 23.03 -35.36
N GLY A 730 32.43 23.42 -34.09
CA GLY A 730 31.36 24.20 -33.46
C GLY A 730 31.73 24.49 -32.01
N ARG A 731 31.62 25.75 -31.57
CA ARG A 731 31.83 26.08 -30.15
C ARG A 731 30.67 25.49 -29.34
N THR A 732 30.97 24.56 -28.45
CA THR A 732 30.04 24.11 -27.41
C THR A 732 30.48 24.65 -26.05
N HIS A 733 29.58 24.54 -25.07
CA HIS A 733 29.97 24.51 -23.66
C HIS A 733 30.80 23.24 -23.37
N PRO A 734 31.37 23.07 -22.15
CA PRO A 734 32.07 21.85 -21.75
C PRO A 734 31.35 20.58 -22.19
N VAL A 735 32.05 19.75 -22.97
CA VAL A 735 31.54 18.46 -23.44
C VAL A 735 31.74 17.45 -22.31
N THR A 736 30.72 16.65 -22.04
CA THR A 736 30.69 15.65 -20.96
C THR A 736 30.78 14.23 -21.49
N SER A 737 30.16 13.96 -22.63
CA SER A 737 30.03 12.63 -23.20
C SER A 737 30.04 12.68 -24.73
N VAL A 738 30.72 11.70 -25.35
CA VAL A 738 30.76 11.51 -26.80
C VAL A 738 30.57 10.02 -27.15
N ALA A 739 29.89 9.75 -28.27
CA ALA A 739 29.75 8.40 -28.82
C ALA A 739 29.72 8.43 -30.36
N PHE A 740 30.23 7.38 -31.01
CA PHE A 740 30.09 7.18 -32.45
C PHE A 740 28.77 6.49 -32.80
N SER A 741 28.23 6.79 -33.98
CA SER A 741 27.16 6.00 -34.59
C SER A 741 27.67 4.61 -35.01
N PRO A 742 26.80 3.57 -35.09
CA PRO A 742 27.21 2.22 -35.49
C PRO A 742 27.87 2.14 -36.87
N ASP A 743 27.55 3.07 -37.79
CA ASP A 743 28.14 3.15 -39.12
C ASP A 743 29.47 3.94 -39.19
N SER A 744 29.98 4.43 -38.04
CA SER A 744 31.18 5.27 -37.89
C SER A 744 31.14 6.64 -38.61
N LYS A 745 29.99 7.06 -39.18
CA LYS A 745 29.89 8.32 -39.95
C LYS A 745 29.49 9.54 -39.12
N HIS A 746 28.88 9.33 -37.96
CA HIS A 746 28.42 10.39 -37.09
C HIS A 746 28.99 10.24 -35.68
N VAL A 747 29.12 11.36 -35.00
CA VAL A 747 29.39 11.45 -33.56
C VAL A 747 28.23 12.17 -32.91
N VAL A 748 27.85 11.74 -31.72
CA VAL A 748 26.94 12.47 -30.83
C VAL A 748 27.70 12.99 -29.62
N SER A 749 27.37 14.20 -29.15
CA SER A 749 27.97 14.80 -27.95
C SER A 749 26.91 15.38 -27.00
N GLY A 750 27.04 15.09 -25.71
CA GLY A 750 26.35 15.78 -24.62
C GLY A 750 27.18 16.93 -24.06
N SER A 751 26.52 18.00 -23.63
CA SER A 751 27.17 19.26 -23.24
C SER A 751 26.48 19.97 -22.07
N TRP A 752 27.24 20.82 -21.38
CA TRP A 752 26.76 21.71 -20.32
C TRP A 752 25.82 22.84 -20.80
N ASP A 753 25.60 23.00 -22.11
CA ASP A 753 24.55 23.88 -22.66
C ASP A 753 23.16 23.23 -22.70
N HIS A 754 22.98 22.09 -22.02
CA HIS A 754 21.73 21.30 -21.96
C HIS A 754 21.32 20.66 -23.30
N THR A 755 22.17 20.73 -24.33
CA THR A 755 21.90 20.18 -25.66
C THR A 755 22.62 18.85 -25.91
N VAL A 756 22.04 18.05 -26.81
CA VAL A 756 22.73 16.95 -27.50
C VAL A 756 22.96 17.36 -28.94
N ARG A 757 24.17 17.14 -29.49
CA ARG A 757 24.52 17.53 -30.86
C ARG A 757 25.02 16.35 -31.66
N LEU A 758 24.61 16.27 -32.92
CA LEU A 758 25.16 15.34 -33.90
C LEU A 758 26.19 16.06 -34.78
N TRP A 759 27.20 15.31 -35.19
CA TRP A 759 28.32 15.78 -36.00
C TRP A 759 28.60 14.78 -37.10
N ASN A 760 28.86 15.25 -38.31
CA ASN A 760 29.29 14.39 -39.40
C ASN A 760 30.83 14.28 -39.40
N VAL A 761 31.34 13.04 -39.41
CA VAL A 761 32.79 12.74 -39.27
C VAL A 761 33.57 13.09 -40.54
N GLU A 762 32.92 13.06 -41.71
CA GLU A 762 33.54 13.34 -43.00
C GLU A 762 33.65 14.86 -43.28
N THR A 763 32.55 15.60 -43.09
CA THR A 763 32.54 17.06 -43.24
C THR A 763 33.12 17.81 -42.05
N ARG A 764 33.20 17.14 -40.88
CA ARG A 764 33.65 17.69 -39.58
C ARG A 764 32.77 18.82 -39.04
N GLN A 765 31.54 18.95 -39.54
CA GLN A 765 30.60 19.99 -39.13
C GLN A 765 29.48 19.42 -38.27
N ALA A 766 28.80 20.29 -37.52
CA ALA A 766 27.54 19.95 -36.87
C ALA A 766 26.53 19.49 -37.93
N ASP A 767 25.98 18.29 -37.74
CA ASP A 767 24.91 17.78 -38.57
C ASP A 767 23.60 18.31 -37.99
N GLY A 768 23.07 19.36 -38.61
CA GLY A 768 21.80 20.03 -38.29
C GLY A 768 21.73 20.74 -36.93
N SER A 769 20.52 20.99 -36.44
CA SER A 769 20.27 21.67 -35.17
C SER A 769 20.58 20.77 -33.96
N PRO A 770 20.94 21.36 -32.79
CA PRO A 770 20.98 20.64 -31.52
C PRO A 770 19.60 20.05 -31.18
N LEU A 771 19.62 18.96 -30.42
CA LEU A 771 18.46 18.35 -29.78
C LEU A 771 18.28 19.03 -28.41
N GLU A 772 17.16 19.71 -28.23
CA GLU A 772 16.86 20.54 -27.06
C GLU A 772 15.70 19.95 -26.24
N GLY A 773 15.76 20.11 -24.90
CA GLY A 773 14.68 19.69 -24.01
C GLY A 773 15.12 19.26 -22.60
N HIS A 774 16.39 18.97 -22.37
CA HIS A 774 16.92 18.85 -21.01
C HIS A 774 16.94 20.22 -20.32
N THR A 775 16.75 20.22 -19.00
CA THR A 775 16.80 21.41 -18.14
C THR A 775 18.04 21.46 -17.25
N GLY A 776 18.82 20.37 -17.24
CA GLY A 776 20.13 20.24 -16.60
C GLY A 776 21.22 19.88 -17.62
N ASN A 777 22.47 19.85 -17.17
CA ASN A 777 23.60 19.49 -18.02
C ASN A 777 23.42 18.07 -18.56
N VAL A 778 23.63 17.83 -19.85
CA VAL A 778 23.69 16.46 -20.35
C VAL A 778 25.00 15.86 -19.86
N GLU A 779 24.95 14.72 -19.17
CA GLU A 779 26.14 14.06 -18.59
C GLU A 779 26.54 12.81 -19.38
N SER A 780 25.60 12.17 -20.09
CA SER A 780 25.85 10.96 -20.88
C SER A 780 25.00 10.91 -22.14
N VAL A 781 25.59 10.44 -23.25
CA VAL A 781 24.90 10.14 -24.52
C VAL A 781 25.34 8.79 -25.06
N ALA A 782 24.43 8.06 -25.72
CA ALA A 782 24.74 6.83 -26.44
C ALA A 782 23.84 6.66 -27.68
N PHE A 783 24.39 6.11 -28.77
CA PHE A 783 23.59 5.66 -29.92
C PHE A 783 22.96 4.30 -29.65
N SER A 784 21.77 4.11 -30.20
CA SER A 784 21.15 2.79 -30.36
C SER A 784 21.91 1.93 -31.38
N PRO A 785 21.87 0.59 -31.28
CA PRO A 785 22.59 -0.30 -32.22
C PRO A 785 22.13 -0.19 -33.68
N ASP A 786 20.90 0.27 -33.93
CA ASP A 786 20.39 0.54 -35.27
C ASP A 786 20.78 1.93 -35.83
N GLY A 787 21.39 2.78 -35.00
CA GLY A 787 21.83 4.13 -35.34
C GLY A 787 20.72 5.17 -35.49
N LYS A 788 19.44 4.79 -35.37
CA LYS A 788 18.29 5.67 -35.60
C LYS A 788 17.89 6.52 -34.40
N HIS A 789 18.36 6.15 -33.20
CA HIS A 789 18.02 6.83 -31.94
C HIS A 789 19.26 7.12 -31.10
N VAL A 790 19.18 8.19 -30.32
CA VAL A 790 20.14 8.55 -29.28
C VAL A 790 19.42 8.54 -27.93
N VAL A 791 20.07 8.04 -26.89
CA VAL A 791 19.63 8.22 -25.50
C VAL A 791 20.57 9.22 -24.80
N SER A 792 20.02 10.06 -23.92
CA SER A 792 20.79 10.97 -23.08
C SER A 792 20.36 10.92 -21.61
N GLY A 793 21.33 10.99 -20.70
CA GLY A 793 21.13 11.17 -19.26
C GLY A 793 21.61 12.55 -18.81
N SER A 794 20.87 13.18 -17.90
CA SER A 794 21.06 14.59 -17.53
C SER A 794 21.14 14.86 -16.03
N TRP A 795 21.63 16.06 -15.70
CA TRP A 795 21.67 16.60 -14.34
C TRP A 795 20.27 16.90 -13.77
N ASP A 796 19.26 17.03 -14.63
CA ASP A 796 17.84 17.18 -14.26
C ASP A 796 17.18 15.90 -13.73
N GLY A 797 17.92 14.78 -13.64
CA GLY A 797 17.41 13.49 -13.17
C GLY A 797 16.62 12.71 -14.23
N THR A 798 16.47 13.25 -15.44
CA THR A 798 15.75 12.60 -16.54
C THR A 798 16.66 11.85 -17.50
N VAL A 799 16.07 10.88 -18.19
CA VAL A 799 16.63 10.26 -19.39
C VAL A 799 15.72 10.61 -20.58
N ARG A 800 16.30 10.96 -21.72
CA ARG A 800 15.54 11.26 -22.95
C ARG A 800 15.98 10.35 -24.08
N LEU A 801 15.02 9.96 -24.91
CA LEU A 801 15.23 9.28 -26.17
C LEU A 801 14.99 10.29 -27.30
N TRP A 802 15.80 10.24 -28.34
CA TRP A 802 15.74 11.15 -29.48
C TRP A 802 15.78 10.36 -30.77
N ASN A 803 14.94 10.72 -31.73
CA ASN A 803 15.01 10.19 -33.08
C ASN A 803 16.03 11.00 -33.91
N VAL A 804 16.98 10.31 -34.53
CA VAL A 804 18.10 10.92 -35.29
C VAL A 804 17.63 11.55 -36.60
N GLU A 805 16.60 10.99 -37.22
CA GLU A 805 16.07 11.45 -38.51
C GLU A 805 15.14 12.66 -38.35
N THR A 806 14.21 12.61 -37.40
CA THR A 806 13.28 13.74 -37.14
C THR A 806 13.89 14.84 -36.28
N ARG A 807 14.91 14.52 -35.47
CA ARG A 807 15.55 15.41 -34.49
C ARG A 807 14.65 15.84 -33.33
N GLU A 808 13.61 15.05 -33.06
CA GLU A 808 12.66 15.29 -31.99
C GLU A 808 12.83 14.28 -30.84
N ALA A 809 12.27 14.61 -29.68
CA ALA A 809 12.20 13.68 -28.55
C ALA A 809 11.21 12.55 -28.86
N ASP A 810 11.68 11.30 -28.77
CA ASP A 810 10.90 10.10 -29.02
C ASP A 810 10.17 9.70 -27.72
N GLY A 811 9.12 10.46 -27.41
CA GLY A 811 8.33 10.35 -26.19
C GLY A 811 8.65 11.41 -25.11
N PRO A 812 7.95 11.35 -23.96
CA PRO A 812 8.18 12.26 -22.83
C PRO A 812 9.58 12.04 -22.20
N PRO A 813 10.05 12.92 -21.30
CA PRO A 813 11.23 12.60 -20.50
C PRO A 813 10.93 11.44 -19.54
N LEU A 814 11.86 10.48 -19.44
CA LEU A 814 11.85 9.48 -18.37
C LEU A 814 12.23 10.19 -17.07
N GLU A 815 11.28 10.37 -16.16
CA GLU A 815 11.54 10.81 -14.78
C GLU A 815 12.23 9.69 -13.99
N ALA A 816 13.51 9.52 -14.35
CA ALA A 816 14.28 8.33 -14.09
C ALA A 816 14.83 8.31 -12.67
N HIS A 817 15.29 9.43 -12.15
CA HIS A 817 16.09 9.46 -10.93
C HIS A 817 15.87 10.73 -10.11
N ILE A 818 16.08 10.63 -8.79
CA ILE A 818 15.97 11.77 -7.86
C ILE A 818 17.19 12.70 -7.99
N TRP A 819 18.29 12.17 -8.55
CA TRP A 819 19.55 12.86 -8.78
C TRP A 819 20.06 12.59 -10.20
N VAL A 820 21.05 13.39 -10.59
CA VAL A 820 21.97 13.24 -11.73
C VAL A 820 22.02 11.83 -12.33
N VAL A 821 21.85 11.74 -13.65
CA VAL A 821 22.06 10.50 -14.42
C VAL A 821 23.40 10.59 -15.18
N PRO A 822 24.55 10.31 -14.52
CA PRO A 822 25.87 10.42 -15.13
C PRO A 822 26.14 9.37 -16.21
N SER A 823 25.28 8.35 -16.39
CA SER A 823 25.50 7.33 -17.42
C SER A 823 24.21 6.63 -17.86
N VAL A 824 24.08 6.51 -19.18
CA VAL A 824 23.06 5.72 -19.88
C VAL A 824 23.72 4.81 -20.91
N ALA A 825 23.14 3.65 -21.18
CA ALA A 825 23.59 2.75 -22.24
C ALA A 825 22.41 1.96 -22.85
N PHE A 826 22.51 1.63 -24.14
CA PHE A 826 21.62 0.67 -24.81
C PHE A 826 22.14 -0.76 -24.64
N SER A 827 21.23 -1.72 -24.61
CA SER A 827 21.54 -3.13 -24.81
C SER A 827 21.96 -3.41 -26.27
N PRO A 828 22.72 -4.49 -26.55
CA PRO A 828 23.20 -4.79 -27.91
C PRO A 828 22.10 -5.09 -28.93
N ASP A 829 20.94 -5.57 -28.47
CA ASP A 829 19.73 -5.77 -29.28
C ASP A 829 18.90 -4.48 -29.47
N GLY A 830 19.27 -3.40 -28.78
CA GLY A 830 18.57 -2.11 -28.81
C GLY A 830 17.20 -2.12 -28.11
N ASN A 831 16.80 -3.22 -27.46
CA ASN A 831 15.49 -3.37 -26.83
C ASN A 831 15.40 -2.70 -25.45
N TRP A 832 16.54 -2.54 -24.78
CA TRP A 832 16.64 -2.01 -23.43
C TRP A 832 17.58 -0.81 -23.36
N ILE A 833 17.28 0.09 -22.43
CA ILE A 833 18.15 1.17 -21.96
C ILE A 833 18.39 0.94 -20.49
N ILE A 834 19.63 1.11 -20.02
CA ILE A 834 19.94 1.20 -18.60
C ILE A 834 20.40 2.61 -18.25
N SER A 835 19.95 3.11 -17.09
CA SER A 835 20.41 4.36 -16.48
C SER A 835 20.98 4.09 -15.09
N GLY A 836 22.11 4.70 -14.77
CA GLY A 836 22.71 4.70 -13.43
C GLY A 836 22.74 6.10 -12.85
N SER A 837 22.40 6.26 -11.57
CA SER A 837 22.32 7.58 -10.91
C SER A 837 23.14 7.70 -9.63
N LEU A 838 23.44 8.95 -9.27
CA LEU A 838 23.97 9.32 -7.96
C LEU A 838 22.97 9.07 -6.81
N ASP A 839 21.68 8.83 -7.09
CA ASP A 839 20.68 8.37 -6.11
C ASP A 839 20.94 6.93 -5.60
N SER A 840 22.01 6.28 -6.06
CA SER A 840 22.40 4.90 -5.74
C SER A 840 21.44 3.84 -6.27
N THR A 841 20.75 4.14 -7.37
CA THR A 841 19.96 3.16 -8.11
C THR A 841 20.43 3.02 -9.56
N LEU A 842 20.15 1.85 -10.14
CA LEU A 842 20.13 1.66 -11.58
C LEU A 842 18.71 1.27 -12.00
N ARG A 843 18.26 1.76 -13.16
CA ARG A 843 16.95 1.45 -13.72
C ARG A 843 17.06 0.91 -15.13
N LEU A 844 16.22 -0.07 -15.44
CA LEU A 844 16.16 -0.71 -16.73
C LEU A 844 14.82 -0.39 -17.43
N TRP A 845 14.92 0.14 -18.66
CA TRP A 845 13.81 0.67 -19.44
C TRP A 845 13.68 -0.10 -20.76
N ASP A 846 12.46 -0.46 -21.13
CA ASP A 846 12.15 -1.13 -22.40
C ASP A 846 11.83 -0.07 -23.46
N ARG A 847 12.60 -0.07 -24.56
CA ARG A 847 12.49 0.90 -25.67
C ARG A 847 11.14 0.81 -26.38
N TRP A 848 10.64 -0.39 -26.67
CA TRP A 848 9.35 -0.58 -27.35
C TRP A 848 8.19 -0.10 -26.50
N THR A 849 8.33 -0.20 -25.17
CA THR A 849 7.41 0.38 -24.19
C THR A 849 7.44 1.92 -24.15
N TYR A 850 8.32 2.56 -24.93
CA TYR A 850 8.46 4.02 -25.02
C TYR A 850 8.14 4.62 -26.40
N CYS A 851 8.74 4.11 -27.49
CA CYS A 851 8.63 4.63 -28.88
C CYS A 851 7.23 4.55 -29.55
N LEU A 852 6.15 4.40 -28.80
CA LEU A 852 4.77 4.28 -29.31
C LEU A 852 3.82 5.25 -28.60
N THR A 853 4.27 6.50 -28.44
CA THR A 853 3.39 7.66 -28.26
C THR A 853 3.29 8.43 -29.58
N ASP A 854 2.73 7.77 -30.60
CA ASP A 854 2.33 8.44 -31.85
C ASP A 854 1.02 9.22 -31.60
N PRO A 855 0.96 10.55 -31.82
CA PRO A 855 -0.24 11.34 -31.54
C PRO A 855 -1.26 11.25 -32.69
N SER A 856 -2.24 10.35 -32.54
CA SER A 856 -3.49 10.29 -33.33
C SER A 856 -4.69 10.81 -32.54
#